data_AF-A0A521XU25-F1
#
_entry.id   AF-A0A521XU25-F1
#
_cell.length_a   1.000
_cell.length_b   1.000
_cell.length_c   1.000
_cell.angle_alpha   90.00
_cell.angle_beta   90.00
_cell.angle_gamma   90.00
#
_symmetry.space_group_name_H-M   'P 1'
#
loop_
_entity.id
_entity.type
_entity.pdbx_description
1 polymer ?
#
loop_
_entity_poly.entity_id
_entity_poly.type
_entity_poly.pdbx_seq_one_letter_code
_entity_poly.pdbx_strand_id
1 'polypeptide(L)'
;MAKKSNNPKTVEALKHDEATRKNIPTAEYQSVLQKAEQNPVRVAYERRNRDLDPQLVWRGKDEQDWSDLVVHAPPLYIQEKVHPKALIDDLLRETKEREHEAGQTTADLFADFNGIPKGVDKTEFYQHDQNWSNRMILGDSLQVMASLAEREGLRGKVQCIFLDPPYGIKFNSNFQWSTTDRAGTTTDSSEKISREPEQVKAFRDTWRDGIHSYLTYLRDRFSVARDLLTESGSIFVQIGDENVHRVRVVMDEIFGDDNFVALIPFRKKTMPFGSRYIEQMADFILWYAKAKTDSRGNANAKYRKQFLLRSVEGEFHHCWYEDTEGVRTRMSRRQLYNHALLPPKSRVYRLKSLEPSGRMDSGMFSFEFRGRPYPHPKNGFGTTEEGLRQIEKTNRLEPEGNRLCYVLYADEGESSQMTAPWSDTVGADDKQYVVQTNTEVVKRCILMTTDPGDLILDPTCGSGTSAFVAEQWGRRWITIDTSRVALALARARIMGARYPYYLLADSRDGQIKEAEITRTAFSSQPARGDIRHGFVYERVPHITLKSIANNAEIDVIWDQWQAKLEPLRNKLNVALKKTWRDWEIPRDAEAKWSESATRLHAEWWQARIERQNEIDASIAAKAEFEYLYDKPYDDKKKVRVAGPFTVESLSPHRVLGVDENDELIDTAAQSGADYAAKQTFPQMILENLKVAGVQQAHKDDRISFIALNPWPGELICAEGRYVESNAETGTEKRAAIFIGPEFGTVTRPDLVSAAREAGDADFDVLIACAFNYEAHATEFSKLGRIPVLKARMNADLHMSDDLKSTNKANLFVIFGEPDITILPEKDGKLRIKVNGVDVFHPQTGEVRSDGPEGIACWFIDTDYNEESFFVRHAYFLGANDPYTALKTTLKAEINEEAWATLNSDTSRAFDKPKSGRIAVKVINHLGDEVMKVFRVG
;
A
#
# COMPACT_ATOMS: atom_id res chain seq x y z
N MET A 1 39.35 -21.22 -6.76
CA MET A 1 38.43 -20.07 -6.89
C MET A 1 38.24 -19.48 -5.51
N ALA A 2 38.72 -18.26 -5.26
CA ALA A 2 38.49 -17.59 -3.98
C ALA A 2 36.98 -17.38 -3.80
N LYS A 3 36.40 -17.90 -2.71
CA LYS A 3 35.03 -17.55 -2.29
C LYS A 3 34.97 -16.02 -2.23
N LYS A 4 34.18 -15.40 -3.11
CA LYS A 4 33.85 -13.97 -2.98
C LYS A 4 33.32 -13.80 -1.56
N SER A 5 34.03 -13.00 -0.77
CA SER A 5 33.52 -12.47 0.49
C SER A 5 32.22 -11.74 0.20
N ASN A 6 31.08 -12.43 0.34
CA ASN A 6 29.78 -11.77 0.33
C ASN A 6 29.74 -10.98 1.63
N ASN A 7 29.90 -9.66 1.53
CA ASN A 7 29.58 -8.80 2.67
C ASN A 7 28.12 -9.05 3.04
N PRO A 8 27.80 -9.29 4.34
CA PRO A 8 26.45 -9.58 4.76
C PRO A 8 25.55 -8.38 4.46
N LYS A 9 24.37 -8.63 3.88
CA LYS A 9 23.38 -7.55 3.69
C LYS A 9 22.76 -7.18 5.03
N THR A 10 22.60 -5.88 5.26
CA THR A 10 21.91 -5.37 6.46
C THR A 10 20.43 -5.13 6.17
N VAL A 11 19.56 -5.47 7.10
CA VAL A 11 18.11 -5.25 7.00
C VAL A 11 17.75 -3.90 7.64
N GLU A 12 17.03 -3.06 6.91
CA GLU A 12 16.60 -1.74 7.36
C GLU A 12 15.10 -1.52 7.18
N ALA A 13 14.58 -0.49 7.87
CA ALA A 13 13.21 0.00 7.73
C ALA A 13 13.24 1.54 7.74
N LEU A 14 12.31 2.18 7.03
CA LEU A 14 12.18 3.64 7.06
C LEU A 14 11.34 4.05 8.28
N LYS A 15 11.76 5.14 8.91
CA LYS A 15 11.03 5.78 10.01
C LYS A 15 10.70 7.22 9.61
N HIS A 16 9.61 7.74 10.15
CA HIS A 16 9.16 9.10 9.92
C HIS A 16 9.25 9.88 11.24
N ASP A 17 10.46 10.09 11.73
CA ASP A 17 10.72 10.59 13.10
C ASP A 17 10.16 12.01 13.34
N GLU A 18 10.00 12.81 12.30
CA GLU A 18 9.39 14.15 12.39
C GLU A 18 7.85 14.15 12.31
N ALA A 19 7.23 13.01 12.00
CA ALA A 19 5.79 12.90 11.88
C ALA A 19 5.19 12.36 13.18
N THR A 20 4.13 13.01 13.64
CA THR A 20 3.35 12.57 14.80
C THR A 20 1.94 12.17 14.39
N ARG A 21 1.29 11.37 15.22
CA ARG A 21 -0.15 11.08 15.19
C ARG A 21 -0.73 11.22 16.59
N LYS A 22 -2.06 11.37 16.70
CA LYS A 22 -2.71 11.38 18.01
C LYS A 22 -2.58 10.02 18.71
N ASN A 23 -2.45 10.07 20.03
CA ASN A 23 -2.55 8.89 20.88
C ASN A 23 -4.02 8.44 20.92
N ILE A 24 -4.31 7.34 20.24
CA ILE A 24 -5.66 6.75 20.22
C ILE A 24 -5.72 5.58 21.20
N PRO A 25 -6.90 5.27 21.77
CA PRO A 25 -7.03 4.17 22.70
C PRO A 25 -6.73 2.82 22.05
N THR A 26 -6.27 1.89 22.87
CA THR A 26 -6.23 0.48 22.53
C THR A 26 -7.57 -0.16 22.88
N ALA A 27 -7.85 -1.36 22.37
CA ALA A 27 -9.12 -2.05 22.65
C ALA A 27 -9.32 -2.29 24.15
N GLU A 28 -8.24 -2.50 24.89
CA GLU A 28 -8.19 -2.79 26.32
C GLU A 28 -8.55 -1.57 27.17
N TYR A 29 -8.15 -0.37 26.73
CA TYR A 29 -8.38 0.88 27.45
C TYR A 29 -9.72 1.57 27.12
N GLN A 30 -10.63 0.92 26.39
CA GLN A 30 -11.96 1.48 26.14
C GLN A 30 -12.71 1.83 27.44
N SER A 31 -12.59 0.99 28.48
CA SER A 31 -13.32 1.15 29.75
C SER A 31 -12.86 2.37 30.57
N VAL A 32 -11.61 2.81 30.38
CA VAL A 32 -11.04 3.99 31.05
C VAL A 32 -11.16 5.26 30.22
N LEU A 33 -11.69 5.16 29.00
CA LEU A 33 -11.93 6.31 28.12
C LEU A 33 -12.98 7.24 28.73
N GLN A 34 -12.78 8.56 28.63
CA GLN A 34 -13.75 9.50 29.19
C GLN A 34 -15.11 9.36 28.47
N LYS A 35 -16.23 9.44 29.21
CA LYS A 35 -17.58 9.30 28.62
C LYS A 35 -17.86 10.23 27.44
N ALA A 36 -17.24 11.41 27.43
CA ALA A 36 -17.34 12.35 26.31
C ALA A 36 -16.66 11.83 25.04
N GLU A 37 -15.57 11.09 25.18
CA GLU A 37 -14.76 10.56 24.08
C GLU A 37 -15.34 9.23 23.53
N GLN A 38 -16.14 8.51 24.33
CA GLN A 38 -16.81 7.27 23.91
C GLN A 38 -17.95 7.52 22.91
N ASN A 39 -18.63 8.67 23.02
CA ASN A 39 -19.77 8.99 22.17
C ASN A 39 -19.33 9.46 20.77
N PRO A 40 -19.95 8.97 19.69
CA PRO A 40 -19.64 9.45 18.34
C PRO A 40 -19.90 10.95 18.20
N VAL A 41 -18.93 11.70 17.67
CA VAL A 41 -19.10 13.13 17.39
C VAL A 41 -19.90 13.28 16.11
N ARG A 42 -20.95 14.11 16.11
CA ARG A 42 -21.72 14.41 14.90
C ARG A 42 -21.03 15.53 14.13
N VAL A 43 -20.72 15.28 12.87
CA VAL A 43 -19.98 16.19 12.00
C VAL A 43 -20.86 16.56 10.83
N ALA A 44 -21.16 17.85 10.68
CA ALA A 44 -21.86 18.37 9.52
C ALA A 44 -20.83 18.86 8.49
N TYR A 45 -20.95 18.39 7.25
CA TYR A 45 -20.14 18.85 6.13
C TYR A 45 -20.96 19.83 5.28
N GLU A 46 -20.47 21.07 5.20
CA GLU A 46 -21.07 22.12 4.37
C GLU A 46 -20.97 21.75 2.89
N ARG A 47 -22.06 21.91 2.16
CA ARG A 47 -22.11 21.63 0.73
C ARG A 47 -21.77 22.89 -0.06
N ARG A 48 -21.09 22.70 -1.20
CA ARG A 48 -20.82 23.80 -2.14
C ARG A 48 -22.13 24.46 -2.57
N ASN A 49 -22.09 25.79 -2.77
CA ASN A 49 -23.25 26.58 -3.15
C ASN A 49 -23.90 26.01 -4.43
N ARG A 50 -25.18 25.65 -4.32
CA ARG A 50 -25.94 24.89 -5.31
C ARG A 50 -26.32 25.72 -6.53
N ASP A 51 -26.29 27.04 -6.40
CA ASP A 51 -26.65 27.96 -7.49
C ASP A 51 -25.49 28.20 -8.47
N LEU A 52 -24.28 27.74 -8.14
CA LEU A 52 -23.07 28.04 -8.91
C LEU A 52 -22.73 27.01 -9.99
N ASP A 53 -23.14 25.74 -9.83
CA ASP A 53 -22.70 24.64 -10.71
C ASP A 53 -23.85 23.71 -11.16
N PRO A 54 -23.77 23.13 -12.38
CA PRO A 54 -24.73 22.12 -12.83
C PRO A 54 -24.70 20.86 -11.95
N GLN A 55 -25.88 20.34 -11.58
CA GLN A 55 -25.99 19.16 -10.71
C GLN A 55 -26.61 17.98 -11.43
N LEU A 56 -26.08 16.79 -11.16
CA LEU A 56 -26.72 15.53 -11.54
C LEU A 56 -27.84 15.22 -10.52
N VAL A 57 -29.07 15.00 -10.99
CA VAL A 57 -30.21 14.64 -10.12
C VAL A 57 -30.48 13.14 -10.23
N TRP A 58 -30.66 12.48 -9.09
CA TRP A 58 -31.05 11.07 -9.01
C TRP A 58 -32.06 10.82 -7.90
N ARG A 59 -32.69 9.65 -7.92
CA ARG A 59 -33.73 9.28 -6.96
C ARG A 59 -33.21 9.38 -5.52
N GLY A 60 -33.91 10.16 -4.69
CA GLY A 60 -33.56 10.37 -3.28
C GLY A 60 -32.45 11.40 -3.04
N LYS A 61 -31.80 11.92 -4.08
CA LYS A 61 -30.81 12.99 -3.94
C LYS A 61 -31.45 14.25 -3.39
N ASP A 62 -32.55 14.70 -3.99
CA ASP A 62 -33.19 15.95 -3.62
C ASP A 62 -33.54 15.98 -2.14
N GLU A 63 -34.20 14.93 -1.61
CA GLU A 63 -34.55 14.77 -0.18
C GLU A 63 -33.33 14.80 0.74
N GLN A 64 -32.25 14.11 0.37
CA GLN A 64 -30.99 14.12 1.12
C GLN A 64 -30.26 15.46 1.05
N ASP A 65 -30.52 16.26 0.02
CA ASP A 65 -29.91 17.56 -0.17
C ASP A 65 -30.65 18.69 0.56
N TRP A 66 -31.74 18.41 1.30
CA TRP A 66 -32.38 19.40 2.18
C TRP A 66 -31.59 19.67 3.46
N SER A 67 -30.63 18.81 3.80
CA SER A 67 -29.80 18.93 5.01
C SER A 67 -28.33 18.69 4.71
N ASP A 68 -27.46 19.29 5.53
CA ASP A 68 -26.03 19.00 5.51
C ASP A 68 -25.76 17.50 5.69
N LEU A 69 -24.65 17.01 5.14
CA LEU A 69 -24.24 15.64 5.35
C LEU A 69 -23.78 15.50 6.81
N VAL A 70 -24.54 14.76 7.62
CA VAL A 70 -24.19 14.47 9.01
C VAL A 70 -23.57 13.08 9.08
N VAL A 71 -22.29 13.02 9.44
CA VAL A 71 -21.55 11.76 9.65
C VAL A 71 -21.20 11.62 11.13
N HIS A 72 -21.29 10.39 11.64
CA HIS A 72 -20.79 10.06 12.96
C HIS A 72 -19.30 9.74 12.90
N ALA A 73 -18.51 10.42 13.73
CA ALA A 73 -17.07 10.20 13.92
C ALA A 73 -16.84 9.40 15.23
N PRO A 74 -16.88 8.05 15.18
CA PRO A 74 -16.60 7.19 16.30
C PRO A 74 -15.10 7.14 16.65
N PRO A 75 -14.73 6.78 17.89
CA PRO A 75 -13.33 6.55 18.24
C PRO A 75 -12.76 5.34 17.49
N LEU A 76 -11.47 5.42 17.15
CA LEU A 76 -10.70 4.30 16.59
C LEU A 76 -9.89 3.63 17.69
N TYR A 77 -9.78 2.30 17.61
CA TYR A 77 -9.06 1.49 18.60
C TYR A 77 -7.91 0.72 17.95
N ILE A 78 -6.72 0.80 18.54
CA ILE A 78 -5.58 -0.04 18.13
C ILE A 78 -5.84 -1.46 18.62
N GLN A 79 -5.80 -2.41 17.69
CA GLN A 79 -5.89 -3.84 17.99
C GLN A 79 -4.51 -4.50 17.98
N GLU A 80 -3.64 -4.09 17.06
CA GLU A 80 -2.32 -4.72 16.90
C GLU A 80 -1.24 -3.69 16.56
N LYS A 81 -0.02 -3.97 17.04
CA LYS A 81 1.21 -3.29 16.64
C LYS A 81 2.16 -4.27 15.96
N VAL A 82 2.56 -3.97 14.73
CA VAL A 82 3.42 -4.85 13.91
C VAL A 82 4.73 -4.14 13.55
N HIS A 83 5.86 -4.80 13.81
CA HIS A 83 7.19 -4.30 13.48
C HIS A 83 8.01 -5.33 12.67
N PRO A 84 7.88 -5.34 11.32
CA PRO A 84 8.49 -6.37 10.48
C PRO A 84 10.01 -6.52 10.65
N LYS A 85 10.74 -5.42 10.82
CA LYS A 85 12.20 -5.47 11.08
C LYS A 85 12.56 -6.22 12.36
N ALA A 86 11.72 -6.14 13.40
CA ALA A 86 11.99 -6.81 14.67
C ALA A 86 11.82 -8.33 14.52
N LEU A 87 10.82 -8.77 13.73
CA LEU A 87 10.63 -10.18 13.39
C LEU A 87 11.81 -10.75 12.59
N ILE A 88 12.39 -9.97 11.67
CA ILE A 88 13.55 -10.41 10.89
C ILE A 88 14.84 -10.39 11.71
N ASP A 89 15.05 -9.37 12.55
CA ASP A 89 16.20 -9.28 13.46
C ASP A 89 16.21 -10.45 14.46
N ASP A 90 15.02 -10.90 14.86
CA ASP A 90 14.82 -12.10 15.68
C ASP A 90 15.28 -13.39 14.97
N LEU A 91 14.92 -13.59 13.70
CA LEU A 91 15.38 -14.72 12.88
C LEU A 91 16.90 -14.70 12.61
N LEU A 92 17.46 -13.51 12.39
CA LEU A 92 18.91 -13.32 12.24
C LEU A 92 19.66 -13.68 13.52
N ARG A 93 19.08 -13.34 14.69
CA ARG A 93 19.65 -13.71 15.98
C ARG A 93 19.62 -15.22 16.18
N GLU A 94 18.51 -15.87 15.89
CA GLU A 94 18.38 -17.33 16.00
C GLU A 94 19.39 -18.07 15.10
N THR A 95 19.62 -17.58 13.88
CA THR A 95 20.65 -18.15 12.99
C THR A 95 22.03 -18.07 13.64
N LYS A 96 22.38 -16.93 14.26
CA LYS A 96 23.67 -16.75 14.95
C LYS A 96 23.80 -17.60 16.21
N GLU A 97 22.73 -17.74 16.99
CA GLU A 97 22.68 -18.58 18.19
C GLU A 97 22.81 -20.07 17.83
N ARG A 98 22.28 -20.52 16.67
CA ARG A 98 22.49 -21.89 16.18
C ARG A 98 23.92 -22.12 15.66
N GLU A 99 24.60 -21.09 15.18
CA GLU A 99 25.99 -21.17 14.71
C GLU A 99 27.03 -21.09 15.85
N HIS A 100 26.66 -20.56 17.03
CA HIS A 100 27.55 -20.40 18.18
C HIS A 100 26.88 -20.80 19.52
N GLU A 101 27.43 -21.79 20.22
CA GLU A 101 27.10 -22.08 21.64
C GLU A 101 27.59 -20.94 22.56
N ALA A 102 26.77 -19.90 22.80
CA ALA A 102 26.79 -19.13 24.04
C ALA A 102 25.65 -18.09 24.08
N GLY A 103 24.92 -18.10 25.20
CA GLY A 103 23.80 -17.22 25.46
C GLY A 103 24.15 -15.73 25.43
N GLN A 104 23.26 -14.97 24.80
CA GLN A 104 23.10 -13.55 25.06
C GLN A 104 21.64 -13.28 25.43
N THR A 105 21.50 -12.47 26.47
CA THR A 105 20.26 -12.10 27.15
C THR A 105 19.35 -11.30 26.22
N THR A 106 18.06 -11.60 26.26
CA THR A 106 16.95 -10.90 25.59
C THR A 106 16.94 -9.41 25.94
N ALA A 107 17.49 -8.57 25.05
CA ALA A 107 17.19 -7.14 25.04
C ALA A 107 15.79 -6.93 24.44
N ASP A 108 15.01 -6.03 25.04
CA ASP A 108 13.61 -5.80 24.72
C ASP A 108 13.47 -5.08 23.37
N LEU A 109 13.50 -5.83 22.27
CA LEU A 109 13.36 -5.37 20.88
C LEU A 109 12.03 -4.65 20.61
N PHE A 110 11.07 -4.74 21.54
CA PHE A 110 9.72 -4.20 21.45
C PHE A 110 9.42 -3.11 22.49
N ALA A 111 10.43 -2.58 23.19
CA ALA A 111 10.22 -1.51 24.17
C ALA A 111 9.51 -0.29 23.55
N ASP A 112 8.48 0.22 24.25
CA ASP A 112 7.48 1.22 23.86
C ASP A 112 7.98 2.27 22.82
N PHE A 113 7.73 1.98 21.54
CA PHE A 113 8.09 2.82 20.38
C PHE A 113 7.27 4.13 20.30
N ASN A 114 6.28 4.30 21.19
CA ASN A 114 5.27 5.36 21.12
C ASN A 114 5.88 6.77 21.33
N GLY A 115 7.12 6.87 21.83
CA GLY A 115 7.80 8.16 22.03
C GLY A 115 7.19 9.03 23.13
N ILE A 116 6.20 8.50 23.87
CA ILE A 116 5.54 9.20 24.97
C ILE A 116 6.52 9.29 26.15
N PRO A 117 6.76 10.49 26.73
CA PRO A 117 7.65 10.64 27.88
C PRO A 117 7.22 9.77 29.06
N LYS A 118 8.17 9.12 29.73
CA LYS A 118 7.92 8.36 30.97
C LYS A 118 7.32 9.29 32.03
N GLY A 119 6.06 9.07 32.41
CA GLY A 119 5.35 9.83 33.45
C GLY A 119 4.16 10.67 32.99
N VAL A 120 3.81 10.67 31.70
CA VAL A 120 2.50 11.18 31.21
C VAL A 120 1.43 10.12 31.49
N ASP A 121 0.25 10.54 31.96
CA ASP A 121 -0.84 9.62 32.28
C ASP A 121 -1.32 8.92 30.99
N LYS A 122 -1.11 7.60 30.89
CA LYS A 122 -1.35 6.80 29.68
C LYS A 122 -2.83 6.76 29.25
N THR A 123 -3.72 7.35 30.05
CA THR A 123 -5.18 7.43 29.84
C THR A 123 -5.65 8.75 29.20
N GLU A 124 -4.76 9.71 28.93
CA GLU A 124 -5.09 10.97 28.25
C GLU A 124 -5.10 10.81 26.71
N PHE A 125 -6.12 10.10 26.19
CA PHE A 125 -6.30 9.86 24.76
C PHE A 125 -6.63 11.15 24.00
N TYR A 126 -6.19 11.26 22.74
CA TYR A 126 -6.35 12.42 21.85
C TYR A 126 -5.71 13.74 22.33
N GLN A 127 -5.18 13.80 23.55
CA GLN A 127 -4.53 14.98 24.12
C GLN A 127 -3.04 15.06 23.71
N HIS A 128 -2.38 13.90 23.62
CA HIS A 128 -0.95 13.81 23.28
C HIS A 128 -0.69 13.26 21.89
N ASP A 129 0.47 13.62 21.37
CA ASP A 129 1.03 13.14 20.11
C ASP A 129 2.03 12.00 20.38
N GLN A 130 2.02 10.99 19.50
CA GLN A 130 2.97 9.88 19.48
C GLN A 130 3.67 9.79 18.12
N ASN A 131 4.77 9.03 18.05
CA ASN A 131 5.49 8.79 16.79
C ASN A 131 4.58 8.20 15.72
N TRP A 132 4.79 8.59 14.46
CA TRP A 132 4.00 8.06 13.34
C TRP A 132 4.23 6.55 13.13
N SER A 133 3.13 5.82 13.03
CA SER A 133 3.05 4.46 12.49
C SER A 133 2.07 4.45 11.31
N ASN A 134 2.37 3.67 10.28
CA ASN A 134 1.43 3.47 9.17
C ASN A 134 0.19 2.67 9.67
N ARG A 135 -0.94 2.74 8.96
CA ARG A 135 -2.23 2.30 9.53
C ARG A 135 -3.07 1.48 8.58
N MET A 136 -3.53 0.33 9.06
CA MET A 136 -4.59 -0.47 8.45
C MET A 136 -5.83 -0.40 9.34
N ILE A 137 -6.97 0.04 8.80
CA ILE A 137 -8.17 0.28 9.59
C ILE A 137 -9.33 -0.56 9.05
N LEU A 138 -9.91 -1.39 9.93
CA LEU A 138 -11.14 -2.14 9.67
C LEU A 138 -12.37 -1.28 10.01
N GLY A 139 -13.19 -0.98 9.01
CA GLY A 139 -14.44 -0.26 9.22
C GLY A 139 -14.96 0.44 7.96
N ASP A 140 -16.16 1.01 8.06
CA ASP A 140 -16.73 1.81 6.98
C ASP A 140 -15.90 3.07 6.73
N SER A 141 -15.42 3.24 5.50
CA SER A 141 -14.50 4.32 5.16
C SER A 141 -15.08 5.73 5.35
N LEU A 142 -16.40 5.93 5.30
CA LEU A 142 -17.00 7.24 5.57
C LEU A 142 -16.83 7.60 7.05
N GLN A 143 -17.13 6.67 7.96
CA GLN A 143 -17.00 6.88 9.40
C GLN A 143 -15.53 7.00 9.84
N VAL A 144 -14.66 6.15 9.29
CA VAL A 144 -13.22 6.20 9.57
C VAL A 144 -12.65 7.54 9.12
N MET A 145 -12.92 7.98 7.88
CA MET A 145 -12.44 9.28 7.40
C MET A 145 -12.96 10.46 8.23
N ALA A 146 -14.21 10.40 8.70
CA ALA A 146 -14.75 11.41 9.61
C ALA A 146 -14.05 11.43 10.98
N SER A 147 -13.67 10.25 11.50
CA SER A 147 -12.87 10.14 12.72
C SER A 147 -11.45 10.71 12.54
N LEU A 148 -10.80 10.37 11.42
CA LEU A 148 -9.49 10.92 11.05
C LEU A 148 -9.54 12.46 10.93
N ALA A 149 -10.62 13.00 10.36
CA ALA A 149 -10.82 14.44 10.19
C ALA A 149 -10.99 15.16 11.55
N GLU A 150 -11.95 14.74 12.38
CA GLU A 150 -12.32 15.49 13.60
C GLU A 150 -11.51 15.14 14.83
N ARG A 151 -11.35 13.84 15.11
CA ARG A 151 -10.74 13.39 16.37
C ARG A 151 -9.23 13.45 16.30
N GLU A 152 -8.67 13.13 15.14
CA GLU A 152 -7.21 13.08 14.94
C GLU A 152 -6.64 14.34 14.28
N GLY A 153 -7.50 15.25 13.85
CA GLY A 153 -7.08 16.52 13.25
C GLY A 153 -6.27 16.32 11.96
N LEU A 154 -6.65 15.37 11.12
CA LEU A 154 -6.04 15.12 9.80
C LEU A 154 -6.68 15.93 8.66
N ARG A 155 -7.65 16.80 8.96
CA ARG A 155 -8.15 17.80 8.00
C ARG A 155 -6.99 18.59 7.40
N GLY A 156 -6.96 18.68 6.06
CA GLY A 156 -5.92 19.44 5.37
C GLY A 156 -4.53 18.81 5.35
N LYS A 157 -4.34 17.54 5.76
CA LYS A 157 -3.02 16.92 5.92
C LYS A 157 -2.70 15.77 4.95
N VAL A 158 -3.70 15.23 4.25
CA VAL A 158 -3.50 14.15 3.27
C VAL A 158 -3.04 14.74 1.95
N GLN A 159 -1.93 14.25 1.38
CA GLN A 159 -1.42 14.78 0.12
C GLN A 159 -2.04 14.08 -1.09
N CYS A 160 -2.25 12.77 -1.02
CA CYS A 160 -2.81 11.99 -2.12
C CYS A 160 -3.85 10.99 -1.60
N ILE A 161 -4.99 10.94 -2.27
CA ILE A 161 -6.00 9.90 -2.07
C ILE A 161 -6.05 9.04 -3.34
N PHE A 162 -5.89 7.73 -3.21
CA PHE A 162 -6.14 6.79 -4.30
C PHE A 162 -7.37 5.95 -3.93
N LEU A 163 -8.43 6.05 -4.72
CA LEU A 163 -9.70 5.37 -4.48
C LEU A 163 -10.01 4.44 -5.66
N ASP A 164 -10.19 3.16 -5.37
CA ASP A 164 -10.60 2.13 -6.33
C ASP A 164 -11.93 1.54 -5.86
N PRO A 165 -13.05 2.29 -6.00
CA PRO A 165 -14.34 1.86 -5.51
C PRO A 165 -14.88 0.69 -6.35
N PRO A 166 -15.87 -0.07 -5.86
CA PRO A 166 -16.60 -1.00 -6.71
C PRO A 166 -17.18 -0.25 -7.92
N TYR A 167 -17.15 -0.83 -9.13
CA TYR A 167 -17.51 -0.09 -10.35
C TYR A 167 -19.03 0.10 -10.57
N GLY A 168 -19.89 -0.35 -9.66
CA GLY A 168 -21.33 -0.11 -9.73
C GLY A 168 -22.04 -0.88 -10.85
N ILE A 169 -21.57 -2.09 -11.18
CA ILE A 169 -22.12 -2.96 -12.25
C ILE A 169 -22.81 -4.15 -11.59
N LYS A 170 -23.79 -4.82 -12.21
CA LYS A 170 -24.20 -6.17 -11.74
C LYS A 170 -23.04 -7.17 -11.90
N PHE A 171 -22.03 -7.11 -11.03
CA PHE A 171 -20.97 -8.10 -10.95
C PHE A 171 -21.56 -9.39 -10.38
N ASN A 172 -22.15 -10.19 -11.27
CA ASN A 172 -22.13 -11.62 -11.06
C ASN A 172 -20.66 -12.02 -11.11
N SER A 173 -20.06 -12.33 -9.95
CA SER A 173 -19.17 -13.50 -9.79
C SER A 173 -17.65 -13.38 -9.53
N ASN A 174 -17.15 -12.32 -8.88
CA ASN A 174 -15.72 -12.24 -8.48
C ASN A 174 -15.50 -11.98 -6.98
N PHE A 175 -16.33 -12.58 -6.11
CA PHE A 175 -16.16 -12.47 -4.66
C PHE A 175 -15.17 -13.52 -4.13
N GLN A 176 -14.11 -13.06 -3.47
CA GLN A 176 -13.17 -13.93 -2.74
C GLN A 176 -13.56 -13.94 -1.26
N TRP A 177 -14.22 -15.02 -0.84
CA TRP A 177 -14.70 -15.21 0.53
C TRP A 177 -13.65 -15.83 1.45
N SER A 178 -12.57 -16.37 0.88
CA SER A 178 -11.49 -17.04 1.60
C SER A 178 -10.13 -16.73 0.97
N THR A 179 -9.09 -16.71 1.80
CA THR A 179 -7.68 -16.58 1.37
C THR A 179 -7.19 -17.75 0.50
N THR A 180 -7.86 -18.91 0.53
CA THR A 180 -7.53 -20.09 -0.28
C THR A 180 -8.14 -20.08 -1.68
N ASP A 181 -9.25 -19.36 -1.89
CA ASP A 181 -9.99 -19.36 -3.15
C ASP A 181 -9.49 -18.27 -4.12
N ARG A 182 -8.50 -18.63 -4.94
CA ARG A 182 -7.88 -17.72 -5.93
C ARG A 182 -8.70 -17.48 -7.20
N ALA A 183 -9.67 -18.33 -7.49
CA ALA A 183 -10.35 -18.35 -8.79
C ALA A 183 -11.54 -17.38 -8.91
N GLY A 184 -12.12 -16.93 -7.79
CA GLY A 184 -13.43 -16.28 -7.80
C GLY A 184 -14.53 -17.23 -8.29
N THR A 185 -15.59 -17.45 -7.52
CA THR A 185 -16.65 -18.37 -7.97
C THR A 185 -17.58 -17.71 -8.98
N THR A 186 -17.55 -18.22 -10.22
CA THR A 186 -18.39 -17.79 -11.36
C THR A 186 -19.86 -18.22 -11.25
N THR A 187 -20.18 -19.11 -10.30
CA THR A 187 -21.48 -19.80 -10.19
C THR A 187 -22.31 -19.29 -9.02
N ASP A 188 -23.52 -18.83 -9.35
CA ASP A 188 -24.61 -18.43 -8.45
C ASP A 188 -25.18 -19.65 -7.70
N SER A 189 -24.32 -20.34 -6.95
CA SER A 189 -24.68 -21.44 -6.09
C SER A 189 -25.17 -20.85 -4.77
N SER A 190 -26.46 -21.04 -4.48
CA SER A 190 -27.14 -20.64 -3.24
C SER A 190 -26.48 -21.15 -1.95
N GLU A 191 -25.53 -22.09 -2.10
CA GLU A 191 -24.65 -22.67 -1.08
C GLU A 191 -23.45 -21.76 -0.68
N LYS A 192 -23.07 -20.75 -1.49
CA LYS A 192 -21.83 -19.96 -1.31
C LYS A 192 -22.07 -18.48 -0.97
N ILE A 193 -23.09 -18.18 -0.15
CA ILE A 193 -23.42 -16.82 0.28
C ILE A 193 -22.63 -16.51 1.57
N SER A 194 -21.77 -15.49 1.54
CA SER A 194 -20.95 -15.10 2.69
C SER A 194 -21.78 -14.67 3.90
N ARG A 195 -21.17 -14.85 5.08
CA ARG A 195 -21.81 -14.77 6.39
C ARG A 195 -21.97 -13.33 6.89
N GLU A 196 -21.29 -12.36 6.28
CA GLU A 196 -21.21 -10.97 6.75
C GLU A 196 -22.00 -9.97 5.86
N PRO A 197 -22.96 -9.20 6.41
CA PRO A 197 -23.71 -8.16 5.69
C PRO A 197 -22.84 -7.04 5.09
N GLU A 198 -21.71 -6.71 5.72
CA GLU A 198 -20.82 -5.62 5.28
C GLU A 198 -19.89 -6.04 4.15
N GLN A 199 -19.35 -7.27 4.18
CA GLN A 199 -18.69 -7.88 3.01
C GLN A 199 -19.64 -7.98 1.81
N VAL A 200 -20.91 -8.25 2.08
CA VAL A 200 -21.97 -8.22 1.08
C VAL A 200 -22.22 -6.79 0.57
N LYS A 201 -22.15 -5.73 1.39
CA LYS A 201 -22.24 -4.33 0.94
C LYS A 201 -21.01 -3.85 0.15
N ALA A 202 -19.82 -4.34 0.48
CA ALA A 202 -18.58 -3.96 -0.18
C ALA A 202 -18.44 -4.55 -1.60
N PHE A 203 -19.08 -5.70 -1.87
CA PHE A 203 -18.91 -6.43 -3.13
C PHE A 203 -20.19 -6.89 -3.83
N ARG A 204 -21.35 -6.98 -3.15
CA ARG A 204 -22.62 -7.08 -3.89
C ARG A 204 -23.03 -5.69 -4.32
N ASP A 205 -22.84 -5.44 -5.61
CA ASP A 205 -23.49 -4.37 -6.36
C ASP A 205 -25.05 -4.47 -6.40
N THR A 206 -25.69 -5.07 -5.40
CA THR A 206 -27.13 -5.00 -5.15
C THR A 206 -27.45 -3.76 -4.33
N TRP A 207 -27.10 -2.61 -4.86
CA TRP A 207 -27.58 -1.32 -4.40
C TRP A 207 -29.12 -1.31 -4.47
N ARG A 208 -29.79 -0.91 -3.37
CA ARG A 208 -31.27 -0.94 -3.26
C ARG A 208 -31.95 -0.25 -4.44
N ASP A 209 -31.42 0.91 -4.84
CA ASP A 209 -31.88 1.69 -6.00
C ASP A 209 -30.87 1.65 -7.16
N GLY A 210 -30.01 0.63 -7.24
CA GLY A 210 -28.99 0.51 -8.27
C GLY A 210 -27.98 1.67 -8.24
N ILE A 211 -27.75 2.27 -9.40
CA ILE A 211 -26.80 3.38 -9.57
C ILE A 211 -27.08 4.57 -8.64
N HIS A 212 -28.34 4.81 -8.24
CA HIS A 212 -28.70 5.94 -7.40
C HIS A 212 -28.05 5.85 -6.01
N SER A 213 -28.11 4.69 -5.38
CA SER A 213 -27.47 4.49 -4.07
C SER A 213 -25.93 4.50 -4.17
N TYR A 214 -25.38 4.03 -5.30
CA TYR A 214 -23.94 4.08 -5.56
C TYR A 214 -23.42 5.52 -5.68
N LEU A 215 -24.13 6.39 -6.39
CA LEU A 215 -23.74 7.80 -6.51
C LEU A 215 -23.82 8.53 -5.17
N THR A 216 -24.84 8.24 -4.35
CA THR A 216 -24.90 8.74 -2.97
C THR A 216 -23.70 8.25 -2.14
N TYR A 217 -23.40 6.95 -2.20
CA TYR A 217 -22.27 6.36 -1.47
C TYR A 217 -20.93 7.03 -1.79
N LEU A 218 -20.67 7.32 -3.07
CA LEU A 218 -19.46 8.02 -3.51
C LEU A 218 -19.46 9.49 -3.14
N ARG A 219 -20.60 10.18 -3.36
CA ARG A 219 -20.75 11.62 -3.04
C ARG A 219 -20.38 11.91 -1.59
N ASP A 220 -20.92 11.11 -0.67
CA ASP A 220 -20.72 11.34 0.76
C ASP A 220 -19.24 11.13 1.15
N ARG A 221 -18.56 10.13 0.55
CA ARG A 221 -17.13 9.87 0.75
C ARG A 221 -16.23 10.93 0.14
N PHE A 222 -16.53 11.39 -1.07
CA PHE A 222 -15.78 12.45 -1.72
C PHE A 222 -15.83 13.76 -0.93
N SER A 223 -16.96 14.04 -0.26
CA SER A 223 -17.11 15.22 0.59
C SER A 223 -16.10 15.19 1.75
N VAL A 224 -16.01 14.07 2.47
CA VAL A 224 -15.03 13.92 3.56
C VAL A 224 -13.59 13.84 3.04
N ALA A 225 -13.38 13.16 1.91
CA ALA A 225 -12.06 13.05 1.27
C ALA A 225 -11.50 14.43 0.88
N ARG A 226 -12.35 15.35 0.39
CA ARG A 226 -11.96 16.73 0.05
C ARG A 226 -11.43 17.50 1.26
N ASP A 227 -12.05 17.32 2.43
CA ASP A 227 -11.63 17.99 3.67
C ASP A 227 -10.30 17.47 4.22
N LEU A 228 -10.01 16.17 4.03
CA LEU A 228 -8.76 15.56 4.43
C LEU A 228 -7.57 16.02 3.58
N LEU A 229 -7.80 16.38 2.32
CA LEU A 229 -6.74 16.80 1.40
C LEU A 229 -6.11 18.14 1.79
N THR A 230 -4.79 18.24 1.63
CA THR A 230 -4.05 19.53 1.62
C THR A 230 -4.52 20.39 0.44
N GLU A 231 -4.27 21.70 0.48
CA GLU A 231 -4.61 22.60 -0.64
C GLU A 231 -3.94 22.17 -1.96
N SER A 232 -2.70 21.70 -1.89
CA SER A 232 -1.95 21.14 -3.03
C SER A 232 -2.26 19.67 -3.32
N GLY A 233 -3.18 19.06 -2.57
CA GLY A 233 -3.47 17.63 -2.57
C GLY A 233 -4.26 17.19 -3.80
N SER A 234 -4.16 15.90 -4.13
CA SER A 234 -4.84 15.28 -5.27
C SER A 234 -5.59 14.02 -4.89
N ILE A 235 -6.71 13.77 -5.57
CA ILE A 235 -7.46 12.52 -5.51
C ILE A 235 -7.46 11.86 -6.89
N PHE A 236 -7.22 10.56 -6.90
CA PHE A 236 -7.31 9.69 -8.05
C PHE A 236 -8.43 8.67 -7.82
N VAL A 237 -9.39 8.61 -8.74
CA VAL A 237 -10.49 7.64 -8.68
C VAL A 237 -10.41 6.73 -9.90
N GLN A 238 -10.16 5.44 -9.66
CA GLN A 238 -10.16 4.42 -10.70
C GLN A 238 -11.59 3.94 -10.98
N ILE A 239 -12.00 3.88 -12.25
CA ILE A 239 -13.36 3.51 -12.64
C ILE A 239 -13.43 2.93 -14.05
N GLY A 240 -14.41 2.06 -14.30
CA GLY A 240 -14.74 1.51 -15.62
C GLY A 240 -15.48 2.50 -16.54
N ASP A 241 -15.66 2.13 -17.81
CA ASP A 241 -16.32 2.97 -18.81
C ASP A 241 -17.80 3.22 -18.51
N GLU A 242 -18.43 2.36 -17.72
CA GLU A 242 -19.87 2.37 -17.47
C GLU A 242 -20.33 3.57 -16.64
N ASN A 243 -19.51 3.96 -15.65
CA ASN A 243 -19.86 4.98 -14.67
C ASN A 243 -18.89 6.18 -14.63
N VAL A 244 -17.82 6.18 -15.43
CA VAL A 244 -16.81 7.24 -15.46
C VAL A 244 -17.42 8.64 -15.59
N HIS A 245 -18.40 8.83 -16.47
CA HIS A 245 -19.03 10.13 -16.67
C HIS A 245 -19.95 10.53 -15.52
N ARG A 246 -20.63 9.57 -14.88
CA ARG A 246 -21.50 9.85 -13.72
C ARG A 246 -20.65 10.23 -12.51
N VAL A 247 -19.59 9.47 -12.24
CA VAL A 247 -18.64 9.74 -11.16
C VAL A 247 -17.95 11.08 -11.36
N ARG A 248 -17.52 11.39 -12.59
CA ARG A 248 -16.93 12.69 -12.92
C ARG A 248 -17.85 13.85 -12.54
N VAL A 249 -19.13 13.80 -12.92
CA VAL A 249 -20.07 14.89 -12.60
C VAL A 249 -20.28 15.03 -11.08
N VAL A 250 -20.30 13.93 -10.34
CA VAL A 250 -20.36 13.99 -8.86
C VAL A 250 -19.08 14.62 -8.29
N MET A 251 -17.91 14.35 -8.88
CA MET A 251 -16.66 15.00 -8.48
C MET A 251 -16.63 16.48 -8.86
N ASP A 252 -17.18 16.88 -10.01
CA ASP A 252 -17.32 18.30 -10.40
C ASP A 252 -18.20 19.06 -9.39
N GLU A 253 -19.28 18.45 -8.89
CA GLU A 253 -20.14 19.05 -7.86
C GLU A 253 -19.39 19.27 -6.53
N ILE A 254 -18.50 18.34 -6.16
CA ILE A 254 -17.83 18.35 -4.84
C ILE A 254 -16.53 19.13 -4.88
N PHE A 255 -15.67 18.89 -5.86
CA PHE A 255 -14.35 19.50 -5.99
C PHE A 255 -14.38 20.78 -6.83
N GLY A 256 -15.34 20.91 -7.73
CA GLY A 256 -15.38 21.94 -8.75
C GLY A 256 -14.77 21.50 -10.07
N ASP A 257 -15.41 21.90 -11.16
CA ASP A 257 -15.01 21.64 -12.54
C ASP A 257 -13.67 22.29 -12.88
N ASP A 258 -13.39 23.47 -12.33
CA ASP A 258 -12.08 24.15 -12.44
C ASP A 258 -10.94 23.31 -11.85
N ASN A 259 -11.24 22.47 -10.86
CA ASN A 259 -10.26 21.63 -10.17
C ASN A 259 -10.02 20.27 -10.83
N PHE A 260 -10.73 19.97 -11.92
CA PHE A 260 -10.44 18.83 -12.78
C PHE A 260 -9.05 18.99 -13.43
N VAL A 261 -8.23 17.94 -13.33
CA VAL A 261 -6.88 17.94 -13.90
C VAL A 261 -6.83 17.12 -15.18
N ALA A 262 -7.19 15.84 -15.13
CA ALA A 262 -7.16 14.96 -16.29
C ALA A 262 -8.06 13.71 -16.12
N LEU A 263 -8.50 13.18 -17.26
CA LEU A 263 -9.02 11.83 -17.40
C LEU A 263 -7.93 10.99 -18.05
N ILE A 264 -7.47 9.94 -17.38
CA ILE A 264 -6.33 9.13 -17.82
C ILE A 264 -6.84 7.72 -18.17
N PRO A 265 -6.98 7.39 -19.46
CA PRO A 265 -7.22 6.02 -19.88
C PRO A 265 -5.95 5.18 -19.71
N PHE A 266 -6.05 4.02 -19.09
CA PHE A 266 -4.94 3.08 -18.96
C PHE A 266 -5.36 1.69 -19.44
N ARG A 267 -4.44 1.01 -20.13
CA ARG A 267 -4.72 -0.31 -20.71
C ARG A 267 -4.80 -1.37 -19.61
N LYS A 268 -5.87 -2.17 -19.64
CA LYS A 268 -6.16 -3.27 -18.71
C LYS A 268 -6.00 -4.64 -19.35
N LYS A 269 -6.33 -4.77 -20.63
CA LYS A 269 -6.27 -6.04 -21.37
C LYS A 269 -5.10 -6.09 -22.34
N THR A 270 -4.39 -7.21 -22.34
CA THR A 270 -3.30 -7.48 -23.29
C THR A 270 -3.87 -7.79 -24.68
N MET A 271 -4.90 -8.63 -24.77
CA MET A 271 -5.52 -9.04 -26.03
C MET A 271 -7.06 -9.00 -25.93
N PRO A 272 -7.78 -8.80 -27.05
CA PRO A 272 -9.23 -8.96 -27.11
C PRO A 272 -9.66 -10.40 -26.83
N PHE A 273 -10.76 -10.58 -26.10
CA PHE A 273 -11.38 -11.89 -25.84
C PHE A 273 -12.68 -12.10 -26.64
N GLY A 274 -13.08 -11.12 -27.44
CA GLY A 274 -14.28 -11.19 -28.27
C GLY A 274 -15.43 -10.48 -27.57
N SER A 275 -15.96 -9.45 -28.23
CA SER A 275 -17.15 -8.73 -27.78
C SER A 275 -18.14 -8.62 -28.93
N ARG A 276 -19.42 -8.42 -28.61
CA ARG A 276 -20.46 -8.23 -29.62
C ARG A 276 -20.25 -6.94 -30.44
N TYR A 277 -19.55 -5.96 -29.88
CA TYR A 277 -19.27 -4.65 -30.48
C TYR A 277 -17.75 -4.34 -30.41
N ILE A 278 -17.37 -3.07 -30.36
CA ILE A 278 -15.97 -2.69 -30.09
C ILE A 278 -15.64 -3.08 -28.65
N GLU A 279 -14.58 -3.88 -28.49
CA GLU A 279 -14.17 -4.34 -27.18
C GLU A 279 -13.40 -3.24 -26.43
N GLN A 280 -13.85 -2.94 -25.21
CA GLN A 280 -13.17 -2.01 -24.32
C GLN A 280 -11.91 -2.67 -23.73
N MET A 281 -10.77 -1.97 -23.90
CA MET A 281 -9.42 -2.43 -23.50
C MET A 281 -8.83 -1.65 -22.34
N ALA A 282 -9.47 -0.56 -21.93
CA ALA A 282 -8.96 0.40 -20.97
C ALA A 282 -9.98 0.66 -19.87
N ASP A 283 -9.46 0.88 -18.66
CA ASP A 283 -10.18 1.53 -17.56
C ASP A 283 -9.70 2.99 -17.47
N PHE A 284 -10.32 3.78 -16.61
CA PHE A 284 -10.06 5.21 -16.48
C PHE A 284 -9.67 5.60 -15.07
N ILE A 285 -8.85 6.65 -14.98
CA ILE A 285 -8.52 7.32 -13.72
C ILE A 285 -8.96 8.78 -13.84
N LEU A 286 -9.83 9.21 -12.94
CA LEU A 286 -10.21 10.60 -12.76
C LEU A 286 -9.22 11.26 -11.80
N TRP A 287 -8.55 12.32 -12.23
CA TRP A 287 -7.64 13.09 -11.41
C TRP A 287 -8.21 14.49 -11.12
N TYR A 288 -8.48 14.75 -9.84
CA TYR A 288 -8.87 16.06 -9.32
C TYR A 288 -7.83 16.55 -8.31
N ALA A 289 -7.60 17.86 -8.30
CA ALA A 289 -6.88 18.53 -7.22
C ALA A 289 -7.89 19.10 -6.21
N LYS A 290 -7.47 19.35 -4.96
CA LYS A 290 -8.31 20.11 -4.02
C LYS A 290 -8.44 21.57 -4.46
N ALA A 291 -7.30 22.21 -4.71
CA ALA A 291 -7.22 23.54 -5.29
C ALA A 291 -6.14 23.51 -6.38
N LYS A 292 -6.56 23.47 -7.64
CA LYS A 292 -5.66 23.44 -8.81
C LYS A 292 -4.85 24.72 -8.94
N THR A 293 -5.48 25.86 -8.62
CA THR A 293 -4.85 27.18 -8.63
C THR A 293 -4.92 27.83 -7.26
N ASP A 294 -3.92 28.64 -6.94
CA ASP A 294 -3.93 29.48 -5.74
C ASP A 294 -4.81 30.74 -5.93
N SER A 295 -5.00 31.51 -4.87
CA SER A 295 -5.76 32.79 -4.92
C SER A 295 -5.20 33.83 -5.90
N ARG A 296 -4.00 33.63 -6.45
CA ARG A 296 -3.32 34.51 -7.41
C ARG A 296 -3.32 33.95 -8.84
N GLY A 297 -3.95 32.79 -9.06
CA GLY A 297 -4.00 32.11 -10.36
C GLY A 297 -2.76 31.29 -10.72
N ASN A 298 -1.83 31.08 -9.79
CA ASN A 298 -0.68 30.18 -10.01
C ASN A 298 -1.08 28.73 -9.79
N ALA A 299 -0.37 27.79 -10.42
CA ALA A 299 -0.56 26.37 -10.16
C ALA A 299 -0.25 26.03 -8.70
N ASN A 300 -1.21 25.41 -8.01
CA ASN A 300 -1.12 25.02 -6.60
C ASN A 300 -1.09 23.50 -6.42
N ALA A 301 -1.72 22.75 -7.32
CA ALA A 301 -1.67 21.29 -7.30
C ALA A 301 -0.24 20.76 -7.49
N LYS A 302 0.18 19.85 -6.62
CA LYS A 302 1.50 19.22 -6.70
C LYS A 302 1.56 18.31 -7.93
N TYR A 303 2.46 18.62 -8.88
CA TYR A 303 2.68 17.80 -10.07
C TYR A 303 4.16 17.65 -10.42
N ARG A 304 4.62 16.40 -10.45
CA ARG A 304 5.92 15.98 -10.94
C ARG A 304 5.77 15.35 -12.31
N LYS A 305 6.44 15.94 -13.29
CA LYS A 305 6.55 15.35 -14.63
C LYS A 305 7.24 13.99 -14.52
N GLN A 306 6.57 12.97 -15.02
CA GLN A 306 7.17 11.64 -15.20
C GLN A 306 7.72 11.55 -16.61
N PHE A 307 8.85 10.87 -16.76
CA PHE A 307 9.52 10.72 -18.03
C PHE A 307 9.69 9.25 -18.36
N LEU A 308 9.44 8.88 -19.61
CA LEU A 308 9.67 7.54 -20.12
C LEU A 308 10.89 7.56 -21.04
N LEU A 309 11.78 6.59 -20.85
CA LEU A 309 12.84 6.32 -21.81
C LEU A 309 12.22 5.68 -23.04
N ARG A 310 12.28 6.39 -24.17
CA ARG A 310 11.74 5.90 -25.43
C ARG A 310 12.82 5.16 -26.21
N SER A 311 12.46 4.01 -26.78
CA SER A 311 13.28 3.41 -27.82
C SER A 311 13.10 4.20 -29.12
N VAL A 312 14.20 4.63 -29.71
CA VAL A 312 14.23 5.27 -31.03
C VAL A 312 14.25 4.26 -32.18
N GLU A 313 14.13 2.97 -31.89
CA GLU A 313 14.04 1.92 -32.92
C GLU A 313 12.82 2.14 -33.83
N GLY A 314 13.06 2.10 -35.14
CA GLY A 314 12.05 2.31 -36.17
C GLY A 314 11.74 3.78 -36.47
N GLU A 315 12.38 4.73 -35.78
CA GLU A 315 12.14 6.15 -36.02
C GLU A 315 12.91 6.71 -37.22
N PHE A 316 12.20 7.31 -38.16
CA PHE A 316 12.81 7.83 -39.39
C PHE A 316 13.84 8.95 -39.17
N HIS A 317 13.73 9.70 -38.07
CA HIS A 317 14.66 10.80 -37.78
C HIS A 317 15.99 10.31 -37.17
N HIS A 318 15.98 9.25 -36.37
CA HIS A 318 17.16 8.64 -35.73
C HIS A 318 17.83 7.61 -36.64
N CYS A 319 18.22 8.04 -37.83
CA CYS A 319 18.73 7.14 -38.87
C CYS A 319 20.26 7.11 -39.00
N TRP A 320 20.98 7.70 -38.04
CA TRP A 320 22.45 7.71 -38.03
C TRP A 320 22.98 7.11 -36.72
N TYR A 321 24.18 6.51 -36.78
CA TYR A 321 24.90 6.07 -35.59
C TYR A 321 26.37 6.47 -35.66
N GLU A 322 26.96 6.64 -34.49
CA GLU A 322 28.38 6.85 -34.28
C GLU A 322 28.95 5.66 -33.49
N ASP A 323 30.00 5.02 -33.99
CA ASP A 323 30.66 3.91 -33.28
C ASP A 323 31.66 4.39 -32.20
N THR A 324 32.29 3.45 -31.50
CA THR A 324 33.28 3.76 -30.44
C THR A 324 34.55 4.43 -30.96
N GLU A 325 34.78 4.40 -32.27
CA GLU A 325 35.92 5.04 -32.92
C GLU A 325 35.55 6.44 -33.44
N GLY A 326 34.28 6.84 -33.27
CA GLY A 326 33.74 8.13 -33.70
C GLY A 326 33.45 8.19 -35.21
N VAL A 327 33.21 7.03 -35.84
CA VAL A 327 32.79 6.94 -37.25
C VAL A 327 31.28 7.06 -37.33
N ARG A 328 30.82 8.02 -38.13
CA ARG A 328 29.41 8.35 -38.33
C ARG A 328 28.87 7.72 -39.60
N THR A 329 27.86 6.87 -39.46
CA THR A 329 27.29 6.11 -40.57
C THR A 329 25.77 6.15 -40.56
N ARG A 330 25.16 6.23 -41.76
CA ARG A 330 23.71 6.11 -41.91
C ARG A 330 23.27 4.66 -41.79
N MET A 331 22.24 4.40 -41.00
CA MET A 331 21.68 3.05 -40.82
C MET A 331 21.02 2.53 -42.09
N SER A 332 21.14 1.23 -42.31
CA SER A 332 20.29 0.49 -43.25
C SER A 332 18.86 0.32 -42.68
N ARG A 333 17.89 0.00 -43.55
CA ARG A 333 16.49 -0.23 -43.12
C ARG A 333 16.37 -1.35 -42.06
N ARG A 334 17.20 -2.39 -42.12
CA ARG A 334 17.19 -3.48 -41.11
C ARG A 334 17.74 -3.01 -39.77
N GLN A 335 18.81 -2.23 -39.78
CA GLN A 335 19.39 -1.63 -38.57
C GLN A 335 18.44 -0.63 -37.93
N LEU A 336 17.70 0.15 -38.73
CA LEU A 336 16.72 1.12 -38.22
C LEU A 336 15.66 0.46 -37.32
N TYR A 337 15.17 -0.73 -37.68
CA TYR A 337 14.16 -1.46 -36.89
C TYR A 337 14.75 -2.43 -35.86
N ASN A 338 16.08 -2.55 -35.79
CA ASN A 338 16.76 -3.44 -34.85
C ASN A 338 18.17 -2.92 -34.55
N HIS A 339 18.31 -2.18 -33.44
CA HIS A 339 19.59 -1.59 -33.05
C HIS A 339 20.60 -2.64 -32.55
N ALA A 340 20.19 -3.90 -32.29
CA ALA A 340 21.13 -4.97 -31.97
C ALA A 340 22.07 -5.33 -33.15
N LEU A 341 21.74 -4.90 -34.37
CA LEU A 341 22.58 -5.04 -35.56
C LEU A 341 23.63 -3.94 -35.70
N LEU A 342 23.65 -2.96 -34.79
CA LEU A 342 24.67 -1.91 -34.76
C LEU A 342 25.94 -2.44 -34.08
N PRO A 343 27.12 -1.87 -34.42
CA PRO A 343 28.35 -2.19 -33.69
C PRO A 343 28.17 -1.97 -32.18
N PRO A 344 28.81 -2.77 -31.32
CA PRO A 344 28.67 -2.65 -29.87
C PRO A 344 28.98 -1.23 -29.38
N LYS A 345 28.16 -0.71 -28.46
CA LYS A 345 28.30 0.65 -27.89
C LYS A 345 28.18 1.80 -28.90
N SER A 346 27.56 1.56 -30.06
CA SER A 346 27.24 2.66 -30.99
C SER A 346 26.18 3.59 -30.40
N ARG A 347 26.34 4.89 -30.63
CA ARG A 347 25.39 5.94 -30.23
C ARG A 347 24.53 6.34 -31.41
N VAL A 348 23.22 6.18 -31.27
CA VAL A 348 22.25 6.59 -32.29
C VAL A 348 22.01 8.09 -32.20
N TYR A 349 21.90 8.78 -33.34
CA TYR A 349 21.65 10.21 -33.38
C TYR A 349 20.79 10.63 -34.57
N ARG A 350 20.27 11.86 -34.48
CA ARG A 350 19.60 12.56 -35.58
C ARG A 350 20.29 13.88 -35.89
N LEU A 351 20.17 14.32 -37.14
CA LEU A 351 20.53 15.67 -37.52
C LEU A 351 19.35 16.60 -37.25
N LYS A 352 19.56 17.61 -36.40
CA LYS A 352 18.58 18.64 -36.05
C LYS A 352 18.98 19.95 -36.72
N SER A 353 17.99 20.64 -37.29
CA SER A 353 18.21 21.97 -37.85
C SER A 353 18.69 22.94 -36.77
N LEU A 354 19.70 23.76 -37.10
CA LEU A 354 20.14 24.89 -36.29
C LEU A 354 19.22 26.11 -36.45
N GLU A 355 18.19 26.02 -37.28
CA GLU A 355 17.23 27.10 -37.51
C GLU A 355 16.22 27.20 -36.35
N PRO A 356 16.07 28.38 -35.70
CA PRO A 356 15.07 28.62 -34.68
C PRO A 356 13.67 28.76 -35.28
N SER A 357 12.65 28.50 -34.46
CA SER A 357 11.24 28.64 -34.85
C SER A 357 10.85 30.10 -35.14
N GLY A 358 11.46 31.06 -34.43
CA GLY A 358 11.34 32.49 -34.68
C GLY A 358 12.61 33.07 -35.30
N ARG A 359 12.51 34.24 -35.94
CA ARG A 359 13.67 34.94 -36.52
C ARG A 359 14.64 35.40 -35.43
N MET A 360 15.93 35.14 -35.62
CA MET A 360 17.01 35.56 -34.72
C MET A 360 18.01 36.42 -35.51
N ASP A 361 17.99 37.73 -35.29
CA ASP A 361 18.86 38.65 -36.04
C ASP A 361 20.35 38.47 -35.68
N SER A 362 20.67 38.06 -34.45
CA SER A 362 22.03 37.70 -34.03
C SER A 362 22.58 36.44 -34.72
N GLY A 363 21.72 35.67 -35.40
CA GLY A 363 22.05 34.46 -36.14
C GLY A 363 22.30 34.67 -37.63
N MET A 364 22.28 35.92 -38.11
CA MET A 364 22.38 36.26 -39.54
C MET A 364 23.84 36.47 -39.98
N PHE A 365 24.66 35.43 -39.90
CA PHE A 365 26.07 35.47 -40.32
C PHE A 365 26.42 34.23 -41.16
N SER A 366 27.52 34.29 -41.93
CA SER A 366 28.06 33.10 -42.59
C SER A 366 29.13 32.47 -41.70
N PHE A 367 29.11 31.15 -41.55
CA PHE A 367 30.06 30.42 -40.70
C PHE A 367 30.99 29.55 -41.54
N GLU A 368 32.29 29.63 -41.28
CA GLU A 368 33.28 28.75 -41.92
C GLU A 368 33.46 27.49 -41.09
N PHE A 369 33.11 26.32 -41.64
CA PHE A 369 33.28 25.03 -40.98
C PHE A 369 34.17 24.12 -41.84
N ARG A 370 35.25 23.58 -41.26
CA ARG A 370 36.24 22.72 -41.95
C ARG A 370 36.75 23.30 -43.29
N GLY A 371 36.91 24.62 -43.37
CA GLY A 371 37.41 25.32 -44.56
C GLY A 371 36.37 25.61 -45.65
N ARG A 372 35.07 25.39 -45.39
CA ARG A 372 33.97 25.70 -46.30
C ARG A 372 32.99 26.71 -45.66
N PRO A 373 32.58 27.78 -46.37
CA PRO A 373 31.57 28.71 -45.86
C PRO A 373 30.17 28.13 -45.98
N TYR A 374 29.38 28.26 -44.91
CA TYR A 374 27.96 27.92 -44.85
C TYR A 374 27.13 29.19 -44.63
N PRO A 375 26.10 29.46 -45.46
CA PRO A 375 25.19 30.58 -45.25
C PRO A 375 24.21 30.29 -44.10
N HIS A 376 23.72 31.34 -43.45
CA HIS A 376 22.67 31.20 -42.44
C HIS A 376 21.35 30.71 -43.06
N PRO A 377 20.52 29.98 -42.30
CA PRO A 377 19.16 29.62 -42.72
C PRO A 377 18.22 30.85 -42.70
N LYS A 378 16.96 30.66 -43.13
CA LYS A 378 16.01 31.78 -43.33
C LYS A 378 15.77 32.58 -42.05
N ASN A 379 15.65 31.91 -40.91
CA ASN A 379 15.46 32.56 -39.62
C ASN A 379 16.77 32.88 -38.86
N GLY A 380 17.94 32.70 -39.49
CA GLY A 380 19.25 32.82 -38.83
C GLY A 380 19.62 31.56 -38.04
N PHE A 381 20.86 31.45 -37.59
CA PHE A 381 21.26 30.39 -36.64
C PHE A 381 20.62 30.63 -35.27
N GLY A 382 20.21 29.56 -34.58
CA GLY A 382 19.61 29.62 -33.24
C GLY A 382 20.60 29.91 -32.11
N THR A 383 21.79 30.40 -32.43
CA THR A 383 22.88 30.76 -31.51
C THR A 383 23.77 31.85 -32.13
N THR A 384 24.65 32.44 -31.33
CA THR A 384 25.65 33.44 -31.78
C THR A 384 26.84 32.77 -32.48
N GLU A 385 27.69 33.54 -33.16
CA GLU A 385 28.91 33.02 -33.80
C GLU A 385 29.84 32.34 -32.79
N GLU A 386 30.04 32.96 -31.62
CA GLU A 386 30.81 32.38 -30.51
C GLU A 386 30.22 31.04 -30.05
N GLY A 387 28.90 30.98 -29.85
CA GLY A 387 28.22 29.75 -29.48
C GLY A 387 28.37 28.66 -30.54
N LEU A 388 28.40 29.02 -31.82
CA LEU A 388 28.61 28.08 -32.92
C LEU A 388 30.04 27.54 -32.96
N ARG A 389 31.05 28.38 -32.65
CA ARG A 389 32.44 27.93 -32.43
C ARG A 389 32.55 27.01 -31.21
N GLN A 390 31.81 27.26 -30.14
CA GLN A 390 31.74 26.36 -28.98
C GLN A 390 31.27 24.96 -29.41
N ILE A 391 30.19 24.89 -30.20
CA ILE A 391 29.61 23.61 -30.69
C ILE A 391 30.55 22.91 -31.68
N GLU A 392 31.35 23.67 -32.46
CA GLU A 392 32.40 23.09 -33.29
C GLU A 392 33.44 22.34 -32.45
N LYS A 393 33.86 22.90 -31.31
CA LYS A 393 34.81 22.26 -30.38
C LYS A 393 34.30 20.94 -29.81
N THR A 394 32.98 20.77 -29.68
CA THR A 394 32.35 19.54 -29.17
C THR A 394 32.16 18.47 -30.25
N ASN A 395 32.57 18.72 -31.50
CA ASN A 395 32.36 17.83 -32.64
C ASN A 395 30.86 17.52 -32.92
N ARG A 396 29.93 18.41 -32.57
CA ARG A 396 28.47 18.19 -32.74
C ARG A 396 27.85 18.91 -33.93
N LEU A 397 28.67 19.40 -34.86
CA LEU A 397 28.24 20.00 -36.12
C LEU A 397 28.52 19.05 -37.28
N GLU A 398 27.49 18.81 -38.10
CA GLU A 398 27.59 17.98 -39.29
C GLU A 398 26.91 18.68 -40.48
N PRO A 399 27.53 18.71 -41.67
CA PRO A 399 26.93 19.32 -42.84
C PRO A 399 25.92 18.38 -43.52
N GLU A 400 24.75 18.93 -43.86
CA GLU A 400 23.73 18.28 -44.69
C GLU A 400 23.55 19.10 -45.98
N GLY A 401 24.30 18.74 -47.02
CA GLY A 401 24.35 19.51 -48.27
C GLY A 401 24.95 20.90 -48.07
N ASN A 402 24.11 21.94 -48.18
CA ASN A 402 24.48 23.34 -47.97
C ASN A 402 24.03 23.90 -46.61
N ARG A 403 23.50 23.05 -45.72
CA ARG A 403 23.06 23.43 -44.38
C ARG A 403 24.00 22.82 -43.34
N LEU A 404 24.15 23.52 -42.23
CA LEU A 404 24.84 22.98 -41.06
C LEU A 404 23.77 22.50 -40.06
N CYS A 405 23.94 21.27 -39.60
CA CYS A 405 23.02 20.62 -38.68
C CYS A 405 23.73 20.27 -37.37
N TYR A 406 22.94 20.24 -36.30
CA TYR A 406 23.36 19.80 -34.98
C TYR A 406 23.15 18.29 -34.82
N VAL A 407 24.15 17.61 -34.27
CA VAL A 407 24.07 16.19 -33.90
C VAL A 407 23.39 16.08 -32.54
N LEU A 408 22.17 15.53 -32.51
CA LEU A 408 21.45 15.22 -31.29
C LEU A 408 21.43 13.70 -31.10
N TYR A 409 22.13 13.22 -30.07
CA TYR A 409 22.13 11.80 -29.71
C TYR A 409 20.82 11.39 -29.04
N ALA A 410 20.36 10.18 -29.33
CA ALA A 410 19.11 9.63 -28.81
C ALA A 410 19.18 9.39 -27.29
N ASP A 411 20.35 9.01 -26.78
CA ASP A 411 20.61 8.78 -25.35
C ASP A 411 20.60 10.08 -24.52
N GLU A 412 20.71 11.23 -25.17
CA GLU A 412 20.76 12.56 -24.55
C GLU A 412 19.50 13.40 -24.80
N GLY A 413 18.65 12.99 -25.75
CA GLY A 413 17.62 13.85 -26.30
C GLY A 413 16.18 13.47 -25.92
N GLU A 414 15.90 12.20 -25.62
CA GLU A 414 14.54 11.69 -25.80
C GLU A 414 13.98 10.92 -24.61
N SER A 415 14.08 11.52 -23.42
CA SER A 415 13.07 11.28 -22.38
C SER A 415 11.80 12.02 -22.78
N SER A 416 10.78 11.30 -23.25
CA SER A 416 9.48 11.90 -23.48
C SER A 416 8.75 12.05 -22.15
N GLN A 417 8.23 13.26 -21.88
CA GLN A 417 7.30 13.44 -20.78
C GLN A 417 6.10 12.50 -21.00
N MET A 418 5.74 11.78 -19.95
CA MET A 418 4.61 10.86 -19.97
C MET A 418 3.31 11.63 -20.18
N THR A 419 2.52 11.20 -21.17
CA THR A 419 1.21 11.74 -21.49
C THR A 419 0.13 10.67 -21.31
N ALA A 420 -1.13 11.08 -21.24
CA ALA A 420 -2.25 10.15 -21.42
C ALA A 420 -2.49 9.91 -22.92
N PRO A 421 -2.97 8.72 -23.34
CA PRO A 421 -3.29 7.54 -22.52
C PRO A 421 -2.07 6.70 -22.13
N TRP A 422 -2.20 5.89 -21.07
CA TRP A 422 -1.18 4.92 -20.64
C TRP A 422 -1.40 3.57 -21.33
N SER A 423 -0.79 3.40 -22.51
CA SER A 423 -0.94 2.20 -23.34
C SER A 423 -0.02 1.04 -22.96
N ASP A 424 0.99 1.31 -22.13
CA ASP A 424 2.04 0.40 -21.71
C ASP A 424 1.69 -0.37 -20.42
N THR A 425 0.62 0.01 -19.73
CA THR A 425 0.09 -0.74 -18.61
C THR A 425 -0.71 -1.96 -19.07
N VAL A 426 -0.84 -2.95 -18.20
CA VAL A 426 -1.75 -4.09 -18.35
C VAL A 426 -2.38 -4.39 -16.99
N GLY A 427 -3.33 -5.32 -16.91
CA GLY A 427 -3.83 -5.81 -15.62
C GLY A 427 -2.69 -6.32 -14.72
N ALA A 428 -2.92 -6.37 -13.41
CA ALA A 428 -1.91 -6.90 -12.49
C ALA A 428 -1.59 -8.37 -12.83
N ASP A 429 -0.30 -8.67 -12.99
CA ASP A 429 0.23 -10.03 -13.10
C ASP A 429 0.33 -10.66 -11.70
N ASP A 430 0.18 -11.99 -11.60
CA ASP A 430 0.28 -12.78 -10.36
C ASP A 430 -0.54 -12.22 -9.18
N LYS A 431 -1.85 -12.10 -9.40
CA LYS A 431 -2.78 -11.51 -8.43
C LYS A 431 -2.85 -12.32 -7.13
N GLN A 432 -2.63 -11.64 -6.00
CA GLN A 432 -2.85 -12.19 -4.66
C GLN A 432 -4.32 -12.09 -4.22
N TYR A 433 -5.10 -11.24 -4.89
CA TYR A 433 -6.53 -11.04 -4.67
C TYR A 433 -7.26 -10.97 -6.01
N VAL A 434 -8.50 -11.48 -6.10
CA VAL A 434 -9.26 -11.57 -7.36
C VAL A 434 -9.32 -10.22 -8.10
N VAL A 435 -9.49 -9.12 -7.37
CA VAL A 435 -9.50 -7.74 -7.90
C VAL A 435 -8.29 -6.97 -7.37
N GLN A 436 -7.16 -7.13 -8.05
CA GLN A 436 -5.92 -6.40 -7.74
C GLN A 436 -5.56 -5.42 -8.85
N THR A 437 -5.36 -4.16 -8.47
CA THR A 437 -4.87 -3.09 -9.35
C THR A 437 -3.36 -3.20 -9.58
N ASN A 438 -2.91 -2.81 -10.77
CA ASN A 438 -1.50 -2.84 -11.16
C ASN A 438 -0.70 -1.81 -10.35
N THR A 439 0.42 -2.25 -9.77
CA THR A 439 1.33 -1.39 -8.98
C THR A 439 1.88 -0.22 -9.80
N GLU A 440 2.11 -0.37 -11.10
CA GLU A 440 2.65 0.69 -11.96
C GLU A 440 1.67 1.85 -12.13
N VAL A 441 0.37 1.55 -12.20
CA VAL A 441 -0.70 2.56 -12.28
C VAL A 441 -0.70 3.42 -11.02
N VAL A 442 -0.74 2.78 -9.85
CA VAL A 442 -0.75 3.46 -8.55
C VAL A 442 0.56 4.21 -8.30
N LYS A 443 1.70 3.62 -8.69
CA LYS A 443 3.02 4.25 -8.63
C LYS A 443 3.06 5.56 -9.40
N ARG A 444 2.53 5.60 -10.63
CA ARG A 444 2.47 6.85 -11.42
C ARG A 444 1.68 7.93 -10.70
N CYS A 445 0.48 7.61 -10.21
CA CYS A 445 -0.36 8.57 -9.48
C CYS A 445 0.36 9.14 -8.24
N ILE A 446 0.95 8.26 -7.43
CA ILE A 446 1.69 8.63 -6.22
C ILE A 446 2.92 9.49 -6.56
N LEU A 447 3.76 9.06 -7.50
CA LEU A 447 5.00 9.78 -7.83
C LEU A 447 4.72 11.13 -8.51
N MET A 448 3.60 11.28 -9.22
CA MET A 448 3.18 12.55 -9.79
C MET A 448 2.79 13.58 -8.73
N THR A 449 2.27 13.17 -7.57
CA THR A 449 1.56 14.09 -6.65
C THR A 449 2.07 14.11 -5.22
N THR A 450 3.12 13.34 -4.90
CA THR A 450 3.66 13.21 -3.54
C THR A 450 5.18 13.20 -3.49
N ASP A 451 5.73 13.72 -2.39
CA ASP A 451 7.11 13.55 -1.94
C ASP A 451 7.26 12.35 -1.00
N PRO A 452 8.47 11.78 -0.88
CA PRO A 452 8.81 10.94 0.26
C PRO A 452 8.43 11.63 1.59
N GLY A 453 7.77 10.90 2.48
CA GLY A 453 7.23 11.42 3.75
C GLY A 453 5.82 12.04 3.67
N ASP A 454 5.26 12.30 2.49
CA ASP A 454 3.87 12.74 2.36
C ASP A 454 2.89 11.62 2.77
N LEU A 455 1.69 12.00 3.18
CA LEU A 455 0.64 11.08 3.61
C LEU A 455 -0.29 10.69 2.46
N ILE A 456 -0.45 9.39 2.26
CA ILE A 456 -1.35 8.77 1.29
C ILE A 456 -2.50 8.07 2.02
N LEU A 457 -3.72 8.23 1.52
CA LEU A 457 -4.91 7.56 2.02
C LEU A 457 -5.55 6.71 0.92
N ASP A 458 -5.85 5.46 1.23
CA ASP A 458 -6.64 4.55 0.40
C ASP A 458 -7.90 4.11 1.16
N PRO A 459 -9.07 4.69 0.86
CA PRO A 459 -10.32 4.36 1.55
C PRO A 459 -10.96 3.03 1.13
N THR A 460 -10.31 2.27 0.25
CA THR A 460 -10.84 1.05 -0.39
C THR A 460 -9.90 -0.15 -0.34
N CYS A 461 -8.64 0.03 0.10
CA CYS A 461 -7.60 -0.96 0.37
C CYS A 461 -7.49 -2.16 -0.58
N GLY A 462 -8.46 -3.09 -0.53
CA GLY A 462 -8.46 -4.35 -1.24
C GLY A 462 -7.22 -5.15 -0.87
N SER A 463 -6.43 -5.52 -1.88
CA SER A 463 -5.15 -6.24 -1.69
C SER A 463 -4.00 -5.40 -1.10
N GLY A 464 -4.23 -4.15 -0.70
CA GLY A 464 -3.22 -3.26 -0.13
C GLY A 464 -2.20 -2.72 -1.13
N THR A 465 -2.56 -2.64 -2.43
CA THR A 465 -1.63 -2.18 -3.48
C THR A 465 -1.14 -0.75 -3.23
N SER A 466 -2.02 0.17 -2.83
CA SER A 466 -1.64 1.57 -2.58
C SER A 466 -0.69 1.69 -1.38
N ALA A 467 -0.95 0.97 -0.29
CA ALA A 467 -0.08 0.92 0.87
C ALA A 467 1.30 0.32 0.52
N PHE A 468 1.32 -0.79 -0.24
CA PHE A 468 2.57 -1.40 -0.72
C PHE A 468 3.42 -0.42 -1.56
N VAL A 469 2.79 0.29 -2.51
CA VAL A 469 3.49 1.27 -3.36
C VAL A 469 3.93 2.49 -2.54
N ALA A 470 3.07 3.02 -1.66
CA ALA A 470 3.41 4.11 -0.76
C ALA A 470 4.64 3.77 0.10
N GLU A 471 4.64 2.59 0.72
CA GLU A 471 5.75 2.06 1.51
C GLU A 471 7.02 1.92 0.64
N GLN A 472 6.92 1.34 -0.56
CA GLN A 472 8.05 1.20 -1.49
C GLN A 472 8.72 2.54 -1.80
N TRP A 473 7.94 3.60 -1.87
CA TRP A 473 8.43 4.92 -2.23
C TRP A 473 8.64 5.82 -0.99
N GLY A 474 8.56 5.29 0.23
CA GLY A 474 8.88 6.02 1.45
C GLY A 474 7.85 7.08 1.83
N ARG A 475 6.57 6.87 1.48
CA ARG A 475 5.45 7.70 1.89
C ARG A 475 4.76 7.07 3.11
N ARG A 476 4.14 7.91 3.93
CA ARG A 476 3.25 7.48 5.00
C ARG A 476 1.93 7.03 4.40
N TRP A 477 1.29 6.02 4.96
CA TRP A 477 0.03 5.51 4.42
C TRP A 477 -0.99 5.15 5.49
N ILE A 478 -2.26 5.36 5.14
CA ILE A 478 -3.45 4.86 5.83
C ILE A 478 -4.29 4.12 4.78
N THR A 479 -4.68 2.88 5.08
CA THR A 479 -5.55 2.10 4.21
C THR A 479 -6.75 1.58 5.00
N ILE A 480 -7.94 1.61 4.38
CA ILE A 480 -9.21 1.31 5.04
C ILE A 480 -9.96 0.27 4.21
N ASP A 481 -10.47 -0.77 4.87
CA ASP A 481 -11.38 -1.73 4.26
C ASP A 481 -12.47 -2.14 5.25
N THR A 482 -13.64 -2.48 4.74
CA THR A 482 -14.69 -3.14 5.52
C THR A 482 -14.47 -4.66 5.60
N SER A 483 -13.69 -5.23 4.68
CA SER A 483 -13.43 -6.67 4.59
C SER A 483 -12.21 -7.07 5.42
N ARG A 484 -12.44 -7.94 6.41
CA ARG A 484 -11.37 -8.58 7.20
C ARG A 484 -10.44 -9.42 6.34
N VAL A 485 -10.97 -10.10 5.33
CA VAL A 485 -10.17 -10.90 4.38
C VAL A 485 -9.20 -10.02 3.59
N ALA A 486 -9.66 -8.87 3.10
CA ALA A 486 -8.83 -7.92 2.36
C ALA A 486 -7.68 -7.40 3.23
N LEU A 487 -7.99 -6.98 4.46
CA LEU A 487 -6.97 -6.51 5.42
C LEU A 487 -6.00 -7.63 5.83
N ALA A 488 -6.47 -8.85 6.06
CA ALA A 488 -5.59 -9.97 6.39
C ALA A 488 -4.59 -10.27 5.25
N LEU A 489 -5.04 -10.24 4.00
CA LEU A 489 -4.18 -10.39 2.82
C LEU A 489 -3.21 -9.23 2.67
N ALA A 490 -3.68 -7.98 2.79
CA ALA A 490 -2.84 -6.79 2.74
C ALA A 490 -1.77 -6.78 3.84
N ARG A 491 -2.14 -7.18 5.06
CA ARG A 491 -1.25 -7.35 6.22
C ARG A 491 -0.14 -8.35 5.92
N ALA A 492 -0.49 -9.57 5.50
CA ALA A 492 0.49 -10.60 5.16
C ALA A 492 1.43 -10.15 4.02
N ARG A 493 0.88 -9.50 2.99
CA ARG A 493 1.63 -8.95 1.85
C ARG A 493 2.66 -7.92 2.29
N ILE A 494 2.28 -6.96 3.13
CA ILE A 494 3.17 -5.87 3.56
C ILE A 494 4.21 -6.35 4.58
N MET A 495 3.85 -7.29 5.46
CA MET A 495 4.79 -7.91 6.40
C MET A 495 5.90 -8.69 5.70
N GLY A 496 5.55 -9.49 4.68
CA GLY A 496 6.49 -10.30 3.91
C GLY A 496 7.18 -9.56 2.76
N ALA A 497 6.81 -8.30 2.49
CA ALA A 497 7.32 -7.54 1.38
C ALA A 497 8.82 -7.22 1.51
N ARG A 498 9.55 -7.42 0.42
CA ARG A 498 10.91 -6.90 0.23
C ARG A 498 10.86 -5.61 -0.56
N TYR A 499 11.48 -4.56 -0.02
CA TYR A 499 11.70 -3.32 -0.73
C TYR A 499 13.19 -3.09 -1.01
N PRO A 500 13.53 -2.42 -2.14
CA PRO A 500 14.86 -1.85 -2.30
C PRO A 500 15.10 -0.74 -1.26
N TYR A 501 16.34 -0.59 -0.83
CA TYR A 501 16.79 0.56 -0.06
C TYR A 501 17.36 1.60 -1.02
N TYR A 502 16.76 2.78 -1.05
CA TYR A 502 17.21 3.88 -1.91
C TYR A 502 18.15 4.81 -1.13
N LEU A 503 19.16 5.35 -1.82
CA LEU A 503 20.05 6.33 -1.21
C LEU A 503 19.26 7.61 -0.88
N LEU A 504 19.20 7.96 0.41
CA LEU A 504 18.60 9.21 0.87
C LEU A 504 19.47 10.38 0.43
N ALA A 505 18.86 11.45 -0.07
CA ALA A 505 19.60 12.68 -0.41
C ALA A 505 20.32 13.25 0.83
N ASP A 506 19.63 13.23 1.98
CA ASP A 506 20.19 13.59 3.28
C ASP A 506 20.93 12.41 3.96
N SER A 507 21.85 11.76 3.25
CA SER A 507 22.77 10.77 3.82
C SER A 507 24.18 11.00 3.31
N ARG A 508 25.20 10.56 4.07
CA ARG A 508 26.59 10.68 3.64
C ARG A 508 26.84 9.98 2.29
N ASP A 509 26.30 8.78 2.13
CA ASP A 509 26.42 8.02 0.88
C ASP A 509 25.67 8.70 -0.26
N GLY A 510 24.50 9.28 0.02
CA GLY A 510 23.71 10.05 -0.96
C GLY A 510 24.40 11.34 -1.41
N GLN A 511 24.93 12.13 -0.47
CA GLN A 511 25.70 13.34 -0.77
C GLN A 511 26.97 13.03 -1.58
N ILE A 512 27.67 11.92 -1.30
CA ILE A 512 28.81 11.46 -2.12
C ILE A 512 28.34 11.12 -3.54
N LYS A 513 27.22 10.38 -3.66
CA LYS A 513 26.69 9.99 -4.97
C LYS A 513 26.22 11.20 -5.78
N GLU A 514 25.59 12.17 -5.14
CA GLU A 514 25.15 13.40 -5.78
C GLU A 514 26.34 14.29 -6.23
N ALA A 515 27.40 14.36 -5.42
CA ALA A 515 28.65 15.02 -5.79
C ALA A 515 29.35 14.33 -6.97
N GLU A 516 29.34 12.99 -7.02
CA GLU A 516 29.86 12.20 -8.14
C GLU A 516 29.10 12.50 -9.45
N ILE A 517 27.77 12.56 -9.38
CA ILE A 517 26.90 12.85 -10.55
C ILE A 517 27.10 14.27 -11.06
N THR A 518 27.17 15.24 -10.15
CA THR A 518 27.27 16.68 -10.50
C THR A 518 28.70 17.16 -10.74
N ARG A 519 29.72 16.32 -10.46
CA ARG A 519 31.14 16.69 -10.46
C ARG A 519 31.45 17.91 -9.58
N THR A 520 30.71 18.05 -8.48
CA THR A 520 30.92 19.12 -7.49
C THR A 520 31.63 18.58 -6.25
N ALA A 521 32.14 19.49 -5.41
CA ALA A 521 32.70 19.09 -4.12
C ALA A 521 31.58 18.57 -3.20
N PHE A 522 31.89 17.53 -2.43
CA PHE A 522 30.98 16.97 -1.42
C PHE A 522 30.53 18.06 -0.42
N SER A 523 29.23 18.13 -0.17
CA SER A 523 28.65 19.06 0.80
C SER A 523 29.18 18.78 2.21
N SER A 524 29.68 19.79 2.92
CA SER A 524 30.16 19.64 4.29
C SER A 524 29.04 19.65 5.34
N GLN A 525 27.76 19.66 4.93
CA GLN A 525 26.64 19.72 5.86
C GLN A 525 26.41 18.37 6.57
N PRO A 526 26.14 18.36 7.88
CA PRO A 526 25.86 17.15 8.62
C PRO A 526 24.54 16.53 8.14
N ALA A 527 24.59 15.28 7.68
CA ALA A 527 23.41 14.52 7.27
C ALA A 527 22.63 14.03 8.50
N ARG A 528 21.29 14.16 8.47
CA ARG A 528 20.39 13.71 9.56
C ARG A 528 19.62 12.44 9.20
N GLY A 529 19.64 12.03 7.94
CA GLY A 529 18.91 10.86 7.47
C GLY A 529 17.42 11.14 7.20
N ASP A 530 17.04 12.40 6.96
CA ASP A 530 15.64 12.75 6.78
C ASP A 530 15.13 12.39 5.38
N ILE A 531 14.11 11.54 5.36
CA ILE A 531 13.45 11.07 4.15
C ILE A 531 12.75 12.18 3.37
N ARG A 532 12.32 13.28 4.01
CA ARG A 532 11.60 14.37 3.33
C ARG A 532 12.46 15.13 2.33
N HIS A 533 13.79 15.06 2.48
CA HIS A 533 14.73 15.59 1.49
C HIS A 533 14.78 14.75 0.20
N GLY A 534 14.14 13.58 0.20
CA GLY A 534 13.99 12.71 -0.95
C GLY A 534 15.13 11.71 -1.12
N PHE A 535 15.18 11.10 -2.30
CA PHE A 535 16.23 10.16 -2.68
C PHE A 535 17.20 10.80 -3.67
N VAL A 536 18.35 10.17 -3.87
CA VAL A 536 19.21 10.49 -5.01
C VAL A 536 18.62 9.80 -6.25
N TYR A 537 18.15 10.58 -7.21
CA TYR A 537 17.52 10.10 -8.44
C TYR A 537 18.47 10.11 -9.63
N GLU A 538 18.26 9.18 -10.56
CA GLU A 538 18.78 9.29 -11.92
C GLU A 538 18.25 10.59 -12.56
N ARG A 539 19.10 11.21 -13.37
CA ARG A 539 18.83 12.48 -14.04
C ARG A 539 18.90 12.28 -15.54
N VAL A 540 17.96 12.85 -16.28
CA VAL A 540 18.08 12.96 -17.73
C VAL A 540 18.60 14.35 -18.04
N PRO A 541 19.82 14.49 -18.58
CA PRO A 541 20.33 15.78 -19.00
C PRO A 541 19.59 16.23 -20.26
N HIS A 542 18.98 17.41 -20.22
CA HIS A 542 18.48 18.12 -21.39
C HIS A 542 19.62 18.89 -22.03
N ILE A 543 20.35 18.19 -22.91
CA ILE A 543 21.44 18.80 -23.66
C ILE A 543 20.84 19.66 -24.79
N THR A 544 20.71 20.95 -24.51
CA THR A 544 20.25 21.95 -25.48
C THR A 544 21.42 22.64 -26.15
N LEU A 545 21.19 23.21 -27.33
CA LEU A 545 22.17 24.08 -28.00
C LEU A 545 22.67 25.20 -27.07
N LYS A 546 21.78 25.71 -26.22
CA LYS A 546 22.09 26.75 -25.24
C LYS A 546 23.00 26.26 -24.11
N SER A 547 22.80 25.04 -23.60
CA SER A 547 23.64 24.52 -22.50
C SER A 547 25.07 24.24 -22.95
N ILE A 548 25.26 23.78 -24.19
CA ILE A 548 26.60 23.58 -24.77
C ILE A 548 27.27 24.93 -25.07
N ALA A 549 26.56 25.84 -25.74
CA ALA A 549 27.12 27.13 -26.17
C ALA A 549 27.62 28.01 -25.02
N ASN A 550 27.03 27.87 -23.81
CA ASN A 550 27.39 28.68 -22.65
C ASN A 550 28.34 27.97 -21.66
N ASN A 551 28.82 26.76 -21.96
CA ASN A 551 29.70 26.03 -21.04
C ASN A 551 31.17 26.41 -21.23
N ALA A 552 31.69 27.26 -20.34
CA ALA A 552 33.07 27.72 -20.35
C ALA A 552 34.13 26.62 -20.02
N GLU A 553 33.74 25.48 -19.43
CA GLU A 553 34.70 24.37 -19.19
C GLU A 553 35.14 23.70 -20.50
N ILE A 554 34.31 23.77 -21.55
CA ILE A 554 34.64 23.20 -22.85
C ILE A 554 35.93 23.83 -23.37
N ASP A 555 36.11 25.14 -23.20
CA ASP A 555 37.32 25.84 -23.64
C ASP A 555 38.54 25.38 -22.85
N VAL A 556 38.43 25.26 -21.52
CA VAL A 556 39.52 24.80 -20.66
C VAL A 556 39.95 23.37 -21.00
N ILE A 557 38.99 22.46 -21.14
CA ILE A 557 39.26 21.06 -21.51
C ILE A 557 39.88 21.02 -22.92
N TRP A 558 39.30 21.76 -23.87
CA TRP A 558 39.78 21.79 -25.24
C TRP A 558 41.22 22.30 -25.32
N ASP A 559 41.56 23.39 -24.64
CA ASP A 559 42.90 23.98 -24.61
C ASP A 559 43.94 23.03 -23.98
N GLN A 560 43.59 22.38 -22.85
CA GLN A 560 44.45 21.40 -22.17
C GLN A 560 44.79 20.22 -23.08
N TRP A 561 43.81 19.69 -23.82
CA TRP A 561 44.04 18.59 -24.75
C TRP A 561 44.69 19.05 -26.05
N GLN A 562 44.43 20.27 -26.51
CA GLN A 562 45.07 20.82 -27.69
C GLN A 562 46.58 20.95 -27.50
N ALA A 563 47.04 21.33 -26.29
CA ALA A 563 48.45 21.33 -25.93
C ALA A 563 49.12 19.94 -26.04
N LYS A 564 48.36 18.85 -25.93
CA LYS A 564 48.84 17.46 -26.15
C LYS A 564 48.73 17.03 -27.62
N LEU A 565 47.65 17.38 -28.30
CA LEU A 565 47.35 16.94 -29.67
C LEU A 565 48.19 17.64 -30.73
N GLU A 566 48.52 18.93 -30.55
CA GLU A 566 49.32 19.69 -31.52
C GLU A 566 50.73 19.13 -31.74
N PRO A 567 51.50 18.82 -30.68
CA PRO A 567 52.81 18.17 -30.82
C PRO A 567 52.72 16.80 -31.52
N LEU A 568 51.70 16.00 -31.22
CA LEU A 568 51.47 14.70 -31.84
C LEU A 568 51.15 14.84 -33.33
N ARG A 569 50.27 15.79 -33.69
CA ARG A 569 49.96 16.12 -35.08
C ARG A 569 51.20 16.56 -35.85
N ASN A 570 52.01 17.46 -35.26
CA ASN A 570 53.22 17.96 -35.92
C ASN A 570 54.22 16.83 -36.17
N LYS A 571 54.41 15.92 -35.21
CA LYS A 571 55.25 14.72 -35.38
C LYS A 571 54.72 13.80 -36.49
N LEU A 572 53.40 13.58 -36.53
CA LEU A 572 52.75 12.77 -37.58
C LEU A 572 52.92 13.40 -38.97
N ASN A 573 52.69 14.71 -39.09
CA ASN A 573 52.86 15.48 -40.32
C ASN A 573 54.30 15.43 -40.84
N VAL A 574 55.29 15.57 -39.95
CA VAL A 574 56.72 15.42 -40.30
C VAL A 574 57.03 14.00 -40.78
N ALA A 575 56.53 12.97 -40.08
CA ALA A 575 56.75 11.58 -40.44
C ALA A 575 56.16 11.21 -41.81
N LEU A 576 55.00 11.77 -42.16
CA LEU A 576 54.28 11.49 -43.41
C LEU A 576 54.57 12.51 -44.53
N LYS A 577 55.34 13.58 -44.25
CA LYS A 577 55.57 14.71 -45.16
C LYS A 577 54.27 15.32 -45.69
N LYS A 578 53.29 15.48 -44.80
CA LYS A 578 51.97 16.07 -45.06
C LYS A 578 51.76 17.31 -44.21
N THR A 579 50.78 18.13 -44.56
CA THR A 579 50.34 19.31 -43.80
C THR A 579 48.87 19.17 -43.43
N TRP A 580 48.50 18.06 -42.80
CA TRP A 580 47.12 17.79 -42.42
C TRP A 580 46.67 18.67 -41.26
N ARG A 581 45.46 19.19 -41.38
CA ARG A 581 44.69 19.79 -40.29
C ARG A 581 43.97 18.70 -39.48
N ASP A 582 43.45 19.06 -38.31
CA ASP A 582 42.86 18.11 -37.34
C ASP A 582 41.68 17.30 -37.92
N TRP A 583 40.98 17.81 -38.92
CA TRP A 583 39.87 17.10 -39.58
C TRP A 583 40.29 16.34 -40.85
N GLU A 584 41.55 16.46 -41.29
CA GLU A 584 42.08 15.83 -42.51
C GLU A 584 42.85 14.52 -42.24
N ILE A 585 43.18 14.25 -40.97
CA ILE A 585 43.87 13.02 -40.56
C ILE A 585 42.91 11.83 -40.80
N PRO A 586 43.30 10.82 -41.60
CA PRO A 586 42.48 9.63 -41.86
C PRO A 586 42.16 8.83 -40.59
N ARG A 587 41.02 8.13 -40.58
CA ARG A 587 40.62 7.25 -39.48
C ARG A 587 41.46 5.98 -39.43
N ASP A 588 41.65 5.34 -40.58
CA ASP A 588 42.54 4.18 -40.71
C ASP A 588 43.95 4.60 -41.12
N ALA A 589 44.96 3.96 -40.54
CA ALA A 589 46.32 4.07 -41.03
C ALA A 589 46.45 3.32 -42.36
N GLU A 590 47.05 3.94 -43.38
CA GLU A 590 47.25 3.24 -44.65
C GLU A 590 48.29 2.12 -44.47
N ALA A 591 48.10 0.99 -45.16
CA ALA A 591 49.01 -0.17 -45.09
C ALA A 591 50.47 0.12 -45.46
N LYS A 592 50.77 1.30 -46.02
CA LYS A 592 52.10 1.76 -46.44
C LYS A 592 52.80 2.64 -45.40
N TRP A 593 52.17 2.95 -44.27
CA TRP A 593 52.76 3.81 -43.25
C TRP A 593 53.84 3.07 -42.44
N SER A 594 54.86 3.83 -42.01
CA SER A 594 55.88 3.28 -41.12
C SER A 594 55.28 2.96 -39.75
N GLU A 595 55.84 1.98 -39.04
CA GLU A 595 55.41 1.60 -37.69
C GLU A 595 55.40 2.80 -36.72
N SER A 596 56.36 3.71 -36.87
CA SER A 596 56.43 4.97 -36.10
C SER A 596 55.26 5.92 -36.39
N ALA A 597 54.82 6.01 -37.64
CA ALA A 597 53.70 6.85 -38.04
C ALA A 597 52.36 6.23 -37.62
N THR A 598 52.22 4.90 -37.72
CA THR A 598 51.04 4.17 -37.24
C THR A 598 50.85 4.32 -35.73
N ARG A 599 51.94 4.25 -34.94
CA ARG A 599 51.88 4.48 -33.49
C ARG A 599 51.47 5.91 -33.15
N LEU A 600 52.07 6.92 -33.79
CA LEU A 600 51.73 8.33 -33.57
C LEU A 600 50.28 8.65 -33.96
N HIS A 601 49.77 8.01 -35.01
CA HIS A 601 48.38 8.12 -35.43
C HIS A 601 47.41 7.51 -34.41
N ALA A 602 47.72 6.31 -33.90
CA ALA A 602 46.92 5.68 -32.85
C ALA A 602 46.90 6.50 -31.55
N GLU A 603 48.06 6.99 -31.10
CA GLU A 603 48.18 7.87 -29.92
C GLU A 603 47.38 9.17 -30.09
N TRP A 604 47.41 9.77 -31.29
CA TRP A 604 46.65 10.97 -31.58
C TRP A 604 45.13 10.73 -31.56
N TRP A 605 44.66 9.64 -32.16
CA TRP A 605 43.24 9.28 -32.14
C TRP A 605 42.75 8.91 -30.75
N GLN A 606 43.54 8.17 -29.97
CA GLN A 606 43.22 7.86 -28.58
C GLN A 606 43.05 9.14 -27.76
N ALA A 607 44.02 10.06 -27.84
CA ALA A 607 43.94 11.35 -27.13
C ALA A 607 42.74 12.19 -27.59
N ARG A 608 42.36 12.12 -28.87
CA ARG A 608 41.18 12.81 -29.40
C ARG A 608 39.87 12.20 -28.90
N ILE A 609 39.77 10.88 -28.79
CA ILE A 609 38.61 10.17 -28.23
C ILE A 609 38.48 10.48 -26.73
N GLU A 610 39.59 10.46 -25.99
CA GLU A 610 39.61 10.82 -24.56
C GLU A 610 39.16 12.27 -24.34
N ARG A 611 39.64 13.22 -25.15
CA ARG A 611 39.15 14.61 -25.14
C ARG A 611 37.64 14.67 -25.36
N GLN A 612 37.12 13.95 -26.35
CA GLN A 612 35.69 13.96 -26.67
C GLN A 612 34.87 13.39 -25.51
N ASN A 613 35.31 12.28 -24.91
CA ASN A 613 34.65 11.69 -23.74
C ASN A 613 34.63 12.65 -22.54
N GLU A 614 35.71 13.40 -22.31
CA GLU A 614 35.77 14.39 -21.22
C GLU A 614 34.83 15.58 -21.47
N ILE A 615 34.80 16.09 -22.70
CA ILE A 615 33.88 17.17 -23.12
C ILE A 615 32.43 16.71 -22.99
N ASP A 616 32.06 15.54 -23.53
CA ASP A 616 30.69 15.02 -23.45
C ASP A 616 30.26 14.79 -22.01
N ALA A 617 31.19 14.36 -21.14
CA ALA A 617 30.89 14.20 -19.72
C ALA A 617 30.77 15.53 -18.95
N SER A 618 31.49 16.59 -19.34
CA SER A 618 31.27 17.95 -18.82
C SER A 618 29.92 18.50 -19.27
N ILE A 619 29.55 18.30 -20.54
CA ILE A 619 28.24 18.70 -21.08
C ILE A 619 27.11 18.00 -20.31
N ALA A 620 27.20 16.69 -20.10
CA ALA A 620 26.19 15.93 -19.36
C ALA A 620 26.06 16.40 -17.90
N ALA A 621 27.17 16.71 -17.23
CA ALA A 621 27.16 17.15 -15.83
C ALA A 621 26.57 18.56 -15.62
N LYS A 622 26.73 19.45 -16.61
CA LYS A 622 26.26 20.85 -16.54
C LYS A 622 24.97 21.14 -17.29
N ALA A 623 24.43 20.16 -18.01
CA ALA A 623 23.13 20.31 -18.65
C ALA A 623 22.05 20.55 -17.60
N GLU A 624 21.04 21.35 -17.94
CA GLU A 624 19.77 21.34 -17.21
C GLU A 624 19.25 19.91 -17.21
N PHE A 625 18.70 19.43 -16.09
CA PHE A 625 18.26 18.05 -15.98
C PHE A 625 16.88 17.98 -15.35
N GLU A 626 16.17 16.90 -15.69
CA GLU A 626 14.93 16.52 -15.03
C GLU A 626 15.18 15.23 -14.22
N TYR A 627 14.52 15.13 -13.08
CA TYR A 627 14.64 13.97 -12.19
C TYR A 627 13.74 12.83 -12.66
N LEU A 628 14.30 11.62 -12.72
CA LEU A 628 13.54 10.39 -12.86
C LEU A 628 13.09 9.91 -11.48
N TYR A 629 11.94 10.41 -11.02
CA TYR A 629 11.41 10.10 -9.69
C TYR A 629 11.09 8.61 -9.47
N ASP A 630 10.98 7.84 -10.56
CA ASP A 630 10.79 6.39 -10.56
C ASP A 630 12.11 5.60 -10.61
N LYS A 631 13.26 6.27 -10.68
CA LYS A 631 14.61 5.67 -10.71
C LYS A 631 15.58 6.27 -9.69
N PRO A 632 15.34 6.06 -8.39
CA PRO A 632 16.34 6.34 -7.36
C PRO A 632 17.48 5.31 -7.39
N TYR A 633 18.66 5.74 -6.99
CA TYR A 633 19.82 4.84 -6.85
C TYR A 633 19.65 3.87 -5.68
N ASP A 634 19.94 2.59 -5.91
CA ASP A 634 19.83 1.52 -4.94
C ASP A 634 21.12 1.32 -4.13
N ASP A 635 21.00 1.16 -2.81
CA ASP A 635 22.08 0.62 -1.99
C ASP A 635 21.99 -0.91 -1.96
N LYS A 636 22.79 -1.56 -2.80
CA LYS A 636 22.83 -3.03 -2.92
C LYS A 636 23.32 -3.75 -1.66
N LYS A 637 23.90 -3.03 -0.68
CA LYS A 637 24.33 -3.59 0.60
C LYS A 637 23.18 -3.70 1.60
N LYS A 638 22.08 -3.01 1.36
CA LYS A 638 20.92 -2.95 2.27
C LYS A 638 19.69 -3.58 1.63
N VAL A 639 18.89 -4.24 2.45
CA VAL A 639 17.54 -4.70 2.08
C VAL A 639 16.55 -4.02 3.00
N ARG A 640 15.42 -3.59 2.46
CA ARG A 640 14.40 -2.90 3.25
C ARG A 640 13.17 -3.78 3.45
N VAL A 641 12.66 -3.78 4.68
CA VAL A 641 11.33 -4.29 5.04
C VAL A 641 10.40 -3.12 5.36
N ALA A 642 9.10 -3.37 5.46
CA ALA A 642 8.14 -2.33 5.81
C ALA A 642 8.46 -1.69 7.18
N GLY A 643 8.21 -0.38 7.29
CA GLY A 643 8.21 0.34 8.56
C GLY A 643 7.12 -0.18 9.53
N PRO A 644 7.13 0.31 10.78
CA PRO A 644 6.12 -0.08 11.77
C PRO A 644 4.72 0.39 11.36
N PHE A 645 3.73 -0.48 11.57
CA PHE A 645 2.33 -0.16 11.30
C PHE A 645 1.37 -0.78 12.34
N THR A 646 0.18 -0.21 12.43
CA THR A 646 -0.89 -0.62 13.35
C THR A 646 -2.08 -1.19 12.59
N VAL A 647 -2.76 -2.17 13.20
CA VAL A 647 -4.09 -2.64 12.78
C VAL A 647 -5.12 -2.09 13.77
N GLU A 648 -6.14 -1.43 13.24
CA GLU A 648 -7.10 -0.64 14.01
C GLU A 648 -8.54 -0.98 13.59
N SER A 649 -9.51 -0.69 14.46
CA SER A 649 -10.92 -0.96 14.19
C SER A 649 -11.84 0.07 14.84
N LEU A 650 -13.05 0.21 14.28
CA LEU A 650 -14.16 0.94 14.90
C LEU A 650 -14.73 0.20 16.12
N SER A 651 -14.55 -1.13 16.21
CA SER A 651 -15.12 -1.96 17.27
C SER A 651 -14.05 -2.46 18.26
N PRO A 652 -14.13 -2.06 19.53
CA PRO A 652 -13.22 -2.50 20.59
C PRO A 652 -13.58 -3.91 21.05
N HIS A 653 -12.85 -4.91 20.59
CA HIS A 653 -13.01 -6.27 21.08
C HIS A 653 -12.04 -6.49 22.25
N ARG A 654 -12.55 -6.44 23.49
CA ARG A 654 -11.77 -6.85 24.67
C ARG A 654 -11.82 -8.36 24.83
N VAL A 655 -10.65 -8.99 25.00
CA VAL A 655 -10.52 -10.41 25.35
C VAL A 655 -10.12 -10.52 26.82
N LEU A 656 -10.86 -11.31 27.59
CA LEU A 656 -10.57 -11.55 29.01
C LEU A 656 -9.37 -12.51 29.14
N GLY A 657 -8.51 -12.26 30.13
CA GLY A 657 -7.39 -13.14 30.46
C GLY A 657 -7.82 -14.35 31.28
N VAL A 658 -7.35 -15.53 30.87
CA VAL A 658 -7.49 -16.79 31.60
C VAL A 658 -6.13 -17.32 32.04
N ASP A 659 -6.07 -18.16 33.05
CA ASP A 659 -4.82 -18.78 33.50
C ASP A 659 -4.53 -20.12 32.78
N GLU A 660 -3.50 -20.84 33.24
CA GLU A 660 -3.08 -22.13 32.68
C GLU A 660 -4.12 -23.26 32.83
N ASN A 661 -5.16 -23.05 33.63
CA ASN A 661 -6.27 -23.98 33.84
C ASN A 661 -7.62 -23.43 33.33
N ASP A 662 -7.59 -22.40 32.46
CA ASP A 662 -8.75 -21.70 31.93
C ASP A 662 -9.62 -20.96 32.99
N GLU A 663 -9.04 -20.58 34.13
CA GLU A 663 -9.72 -19.77 35.16
C GLU A 663 -9.53 -18.25 34.92
N LEU A 664 -10.57 -17.45 35.16
CA LEU A 664 -10.54 -15.99 34.92
C LEU A 664 -9.69 -15.22 35.93
N ILE A 665 -8.90 -14.27 35.42
CA ILE A 665 -7.94 -13.49 36.22
C ILE A 665 -8.49 -12.12 36.66
N ASP A 666 -9.41 -11.52 35.90
CA ASP A 666 -9.92 -10.16 36.15
C ASP A 666 -11.30 -10.18 36.86
N THR A 667 -11.32 -9.94 38.18
CA THR A 667 -12.54 -9.66 38.96
C THR A 667 -12.66 -8.15 39.22
N ALA A 668 -12.92 -7.35 38.19
CA ALA A 668 -13.19 -5.91 38.37
C ALA A 668 -14.70 -5.67 38.55
N ALA A 669 -15.06 -5.08 39.68
CA ALA A 669 -16.41 -4.88 40.20
C ALA A 669 -17.38 -4.18 39.22
N GLN A 670 -18.55 -4.78 39.05
CA GLN A 670 -19.70 -4.19 38.37
C GLN A 670 -20.25 -3.00 39.18
N SER A 671 -20.19 -1.80 38.63
CA SER A 671 -21.03 -0.67 39.05
C SER A 671 -22.24 -0.58 38.11
N GLY A 672 -23.40 -1.02 38.57
CA GLY A 672 -24.67 -0.80 37.89
C GLY A 672 -25.16 0.65 38.06
N ALA A 673 -25.80 1.19 37.03
CA ALA A 673 -27.02 2.01 37.14
C ALA A 673 -27.50 2.52 35.77
N ASP A 674 -28.78 2.26 35.53
CA ASP A 674 -29.82 3.06 34.87
C ASP A 674 -29.66 3.53 33.42
N TYR A 675 -30.48 2.94 32.54
CA TYR A 675 -31.00 3.59 31.33
C TYR A 675 -32.48 3.27 31.13
N ALA A 676 -33.31 4.32 31.08
CA ALA A 676 -34.72 4.24 30.72
C ALA A 676 -35.00 5.03 29.43
N ALA A 677 -35.86 4.43 28.60
CA ALA A 677 -36.65 4.98 27.49
C ALA A 677 -36.00 5.13 26.09
N LYS A 678 -35.91 3.99 25.39
CA LYS A 678 -36.40 3.73 24.00
C LYS A 678 -36.15 2.24 23.71
N GLN A 679 -37.20 1.45 23.45
CA GLN A 679 -37.23 -0.03 23.32
C GLN A 679 -36.31 -0.78 24.30
N THR A 680 -36.87 -1.49 25.30
CA THR A 680 -36.04 -2.30 26.21
C THR A 680 -35.21 -3.29 25.40
N PHE A 681 -33.87 -3.27 25.55
CA PHE A 681 -32.90 -4.12 24.85
C PHE A 681 -33.38 -5.58 24.63
N PRO A 682 -33.97 -6.27 25.63
CA PRO A 682 -34.56 -7.60 25.43
C PRO A 682 -35.63 -7.68 24.33
N GLN A 683 -36.47 -6.66 24.16
CA GLN A 683 -37.49 -6.62 23.09
C GLN A 683 -36.85 -6.55 21.69
N MET A 684 -35.82 -5.72 21.52
CA MET A 684 -35.07 -5.61 20.26
C MET A 684 -34.41 -6.94 19.90
N ILE A 685 -33.81 -7.62 20.89
CA ILE A 685 -33.23 -8.95 20.70
C ILE A 685 -34.29 -9.96 20.29
N LEU A 686 -35.45 -10.00 20.96
CA LEU A 686 -36.53 -10.93 20.65
C LEU A 686 -37.13 -10.72 19.26
N GLU A 687 -37.31 -9.46 18.82
CA GLU A 687 -37.77 -9.16 17.45
C GLU A 687 -36.78 -9.66 16.39
N ASN A 688 -35.48 -9.49 16.64
CA ASN A 688 -34.45 -9.99 15.74
C ASN A 688 -34.34 -11.51 15.78
N LEU A 689 -34.43 -12.14 16.95
CA LEU A 689 -34.39 -13.59 17.13
C LEU A 689 -35.59 -14.28 16.45
N LYS A 690 -36.77 -13.65 16.48
CA LYS A 690 -37.98 -14.13 15.78
C LYS A 690 -37.80 -14.21 14.27
N VAL A 691 -36.99 -13.32 13.68
CA VAL A 691 -36.77 -13.28 12.23
C VAL A 691 -35.50 -14.07 11.82
N ALA A 692 -34.45 -14.00 12.63
CA ALA A 692 -33.15 -14.61 12.37
C ALA A 692 -33.08 -16.09 12.76
N GLY A 693 -33.78 -16.52 13.80
CA GLY A 693 -33.54 -17.82 14.44
C GLY A 693 -32.09 -17.92 14.96
N VAL A 694 -31.66 -19.13 15.31
CA VAL A 694 -30.27 -19.42 15.73
C VAL A 694 -29.60 -20.31 14.68
N GLN A 695 -28.44 -19.92 14.16
CA GLN A 695 -27.76 -20.57 13.03
C GLN A 695 -26.38 -21.15 13.35
N GLN A 696 -25.98 -22.17 12.57
CA GLN A 696 -24.71 -22.91 12.66
C GLN A 696 -23.69 -22.60 11.55
N ALA A 697 -22.49 -23.19 11.67
CA ALA A 697 -21.41 -23.24 10.67
C ALA A 697 -21.86 -23.73 9.27
N HIS A 698 -22.85 -24.64 9.18
CA HIS A 698 -23.49 -25.08 7.94
C HIS A 698 -24.98 -24.68 7.90
N LYS A 699 -25.50 -24.41 6.70
CA LYS A 699 -26.81 -23.76 6.47
C LYS A 699 -28.01 -24.65 6.79
N ASP A 700 -27.80 -25.97 6.86
CA ASP A 700 -28.87 -26.97 7.01
C ASP A 700 -29.39 -27.09 8.45
N ASP A 701 -28.70 -26.47 9.41
CA ASP A 701 -28.94 -26.67 10.85
C ASP A 701 -29.36 -25.36 11.56
N ARG A 702 -30.50 -24.79 11.17
CA ARG A 702 -31.09 -23.57 11.76
C ARG A 702 -32.26 -23.88 12.68
N ILE A 703 -32.20 -23.42 13.94
CA ILE A 703 -33.36 -23.42 14.84
C ILE A 703 -34.27 -22.26 14.43
N SER A 704 -35.41 -22.60 13.82
CA SER A 704 -36.45 -21.64 13.44
C SER A 704 -37.61 -21.74 14.41
N PHE A 705 -37.95 -20.63 15.08
CA PHE A 705 -39.06 -20.58 16.02
C PHE A 705 -40.40 -20.42 15.28
N ILE A 706 -41.36 -21.28 15.59
CA ILE A 706 -42.77 -21.20 15.14
C ILE A 706 -43.46 -20.05 15.88
N ALA A 707 -43.17 -19.90 17.17
CA ALA A 707 -43.66 -18.83 18.02
C ALA A 707 -42.55 -18.39 18.97
N LEU A 708 -42.50 -17.09 19.27
CA LEU A 708 -41.60 -16.49 20.26
C LEU A 708 -42.41 -15.46 21.05
N ASN A 709 -42.77 -15.80 22.29
CA ASN A 709 -43.64 -15.00 23.14
C ASN A 709 -42.88 -14.57 24.40
N PRO A 710 -43.00 -13.31 24.86
CA PRO A 710 -42.43 -12.89 26.13
C PRO A 710 -42.91 -13.77 27.29
N TRP A 711 -42.00 -14.13 28.20
CA TRP A 711 -42.28 -14.96 29.37
C TRP A 711 -42.06 -14.13 30.64
N PRO A 712 -42.95 -14.17 31.63
CA PRO A 712 -42.81 -13.40 32.86
C PRO A 712 -41.83 -14.09 33.84
N GLY A 713 -40.60 -14.33 33.40
CA GLY A 713 -39.51 -14.91 34.19
C GLY A 713 -38.63 -13.85 34.87
N GLU A 714 -37.88 -14.26 35.91
CA GLU A 714 -36.87 -13.38 36.53
C GLU A 714 -35.62 -13.27 35.64
N LEU A 715 -35.18 -14.38 35.03
CA LEU A 715 -34.07 -14.41 34.07
C LEU A 715 -34.55 -14.79 32.66
N ILE A 716 -35.58 -15.63 32.54
CA ILE A 716 -36.10 -16.04 31.23
C ILE A 716 -36.96 -14.93 30.63
N CYS A 717 -36.55 -14.43 29.48
CA CYS A 717 -37.17 -13.30 28.79
C CYS A 717 -38.30 -13.73 27.84
N ALA A 718 -38.24 -14.95 27.29
CA ALA A 718 -39.25 -15.45 26.35
C ALA A 718 -39.34 -16.98 26.27
N GLU A 719 -40.49 -17.48 25.82
CA GLU A 719 -40.73 -18.84 25.35
C GLU A 719 -40.66 -18.89 23.83
N GLY A 720 -39.78 -19.72 23.28
CA GLY A 720 -39.72 -20.08 21.86
C GLY A 720 -40.25 -21.50 21.63
N ARG A 721 -41.04 -21.73 20.58
CA ARG A 721 -41.43 -23.09 20.16
C ARG A 721 -40.81 -23.44 18.83
N TYR A 722 -40.22 -24.62 18.69
CA TYR A 722 -39.59 -25.09 17.46
C TYR A 722 -39.79 -26.59 17.23
N VAL A 723 -39.67 -27.03 15.99
CA VAL A 723 -39.80 -28.45 15.59
C VAL A 723 -38.43 -29.01 15.23
N GLU A 724 -38.13 -30.19 15.78
CA GLU A 724 -36.90 -30.93 15.49
C GLU A 724 -37.05 -31.68 14.15
N SER A 725 -36.20 -31.36 13.16
CA SER A 725 -36.38 -31.75 11.76
C SER A 725 -35.95 -33.17 11.40
N ASN A 726 -35.60 -34.02 12.38
CA ASN A 726 -35.00 -35.34 12.12
C ASN A 726 -35.86 -36.56 12.49
N ALA A 727 -37.18 -36.41 12.53
CA ALA A 727 -38.09 -37.55 12.53
C ALA A 727 -39.30 -37.23 11.65
N GLU A 728 -39.74 -38.20 10.84
CA GLU A 728 -41.01 -38.15 10.08
C GLU A 728 -42.27 -37.97 10.98
N THR A 729 -42.06 -37.78 12.28
CA THR A 729 -43.01 -37.30 13.30
C THR A 729 -42.30 -36.24 14.18
N GLY A 730 -42.27 -34.98 13.73
CA GLY A 730 -41.61 -33.89 14.46
C GLY A 730 -42.30 -33.60 15.79
N THR A 731 -41.58 -33.73 16.91
CA THR A 731 -42.05 -33.32 18.24
C THR A 731 -41.81 -31.81 18.44
N GLU A 732 -42.82 -31.10 18.92
CA GLU A 732 -42.73 -29.67 19.25
C GLU A 732 -42.01 -29.52 20.59
N LYS A 733 -40.88 -28.77 20.61
CA LYS A 733 -40.08 -28.49 21.81
C LYS A 733 -40.22 -27.03 22.23
N ARG A 734 -40.17 -26.78 23.55
CA ARG A 734 -40.20 -25.46 24.19
C ARG A 734 -38.79 -25.01 24.57
N ALA A 735 -38.33 -23.90 24.02
CA ALA A 735 -37.08 -23.24 24.36
C ALA A 735 -37.32 -22.05 25.31
N ALA A 736 -36.61 -22.02 26.43
CA ALA A 736 -36.47 -20.82 27.25
C ALA A 736 -35.41 -19.91 26.64
N ILE A 737 -35.68 -18.60 26.50
CA ILE A 737 -34.71 -17.63 26.00
C ILE A 737 -34.20 -16.78 27.15
N PHE A 738 -32.90 -16.85 27.41
CA PHE A 738 -32.20 -15.98 28.35
C PHE A 738 -31.41 -14.93 27.56
N ILE A 739 -31.51 -13.66 27.96
CA ILE A 739 -30.81 -12.55 27.32
C ILE A 739 -29.83 -11.98 28.34
N GLY A 740 -28.55 -12.10 28.05
CA GLY A 740 -27.48 -11.55 28.87
C GLY A 740 -27.48 -10.02 28.91
N PRO A 741 -26.68 -9.42 29.80
CA PRO A 741 -26.58 -7.97 29.90
C PRO A 741 -26.11 -7.34 28.58
N GLU A 742 -26.66 -6.17 28.25
CA GLU A 742 -26.29 -5.39 27.06
C GLU A 742 -24.80 -5.00 27.08
N PHE A 743 -24.30 -4.61 28.26
CA PHE A 743 -22.90 -4.29 28.50
C PHE A 743 -22.38 -5.21 29.61
N GLY A 744 -21.90 -6.40 29.26
CA GLY A 744 -21.36 -7.35 30.22
C GLY A 744 -21.18 -8.76 29.67
N THR A 745 -20.81 -9.69 30.54
CA THR A 745 -20.65 -11.11 30.24
C THR A 745 -21.68 -11.92 31.02
N VAL A 746 -22.19 -12.99 30.41
CA VAL A 746 -23.02 -13.96 31.12
C VAL A 746 -22.14 -14.89 31.95
N THR A 747 -22.44 -14.99 33.25
CA THR A 747 -21.67 -15.82 34.19
C THR A 747 -22.28 -17.22 34.36
N ARG A 748 -21.51 -18.16 34.91
CA ARG A 748 -22.00 -19.52 35.19
C ARG A 748 -23.18 -19.51 36.19
N PRO A 749 -23.14 -18.74 37.30
CA PRO A 749 -24.31 -18.58 38.17
C PRO A 749 -25.57 -18.08 37.45
N ASP A 750 -25.42 -17.16 36.48
CA ASP A 750 -26.55 -16.67 35.68
C ASP A 750 -27.15 -17.80 34.83
N LEU A 751 -26.32 -18.59 34.14
CA LEU A 751 -26.77 -19.74 33.36
C LEU A 751 -27.38 -20.83 34.22
N VAL A 752 -26.82 -21.10 35.40
CA VAL A 752 -27.36 -22.10 36.34
C VAL A 752 -28.73 -21.65 36.85
N SER A 753 -28.88 -20.37 37.19
CA SER A 753 -30.14 -19.81 37.69
C SER A 753 -31.19 -19.79 36.58
N ALA A 754 -30.83 -19.35 35.37
CA ALA A 754 -31.71 -19.39 34.21
C ALA A 754 -32.09 -20.83 33.82
N ALA A 755 -31.18 -21.79 33.94
CA ALA A 755 -31.46 -23.20 33.64
C ALA A 755 -32.32 -23.87 34.72
N ARG A 756 -32.20 -23.46 35.99
CA ARG A 756 -33.12 -23.89 37.07
C ARG A 756 -34.52 -23.35 36.81
N GLU A 757 -34.64 -22.07 36.53
CA GLU A 757 -35.92 -21.44 36.17
C GLU A 757 -36.56 -22.12 34.94
N ALA A 758 -35.74 -22.48 33.95
CA ALA A 758 -36.20 -23.21 32.76
C ALA A 758 -36.69 -24.63 33.11
N GLY A 759 -35.97 -25.31 34.02
CA GLY A 759 -36.32 -26.63 34.51
C GLY A 759 -37.61 -26.66 35.34
N ASP A 760 -37.82 -25.63 36.17
CA ASP A 760 -39.01 -25.47 37.02
C ASP A 760 -40.26 -25.12 36.19
N ALA A 761 -40.08 -24.44 35.06
CA ALA A 761 -41.16 -24.06 34.14
C ALA A 761 -41.41 -25.07 32.98
N ASP A 762 -40.86 -26.29 33.09
CA ASP A 762 -41.00 -27.39 32.11
C ASP A 762 -40.63 -26.98 30.66
N PHE A 763 -39.51 -26.27 30.48
CA PHE A 763 -38.89 -26.07 29.16
C PHE A 763 -38.05 -27.29 28.76
N ASP A 764 -37.80 -27.47 27.46
CA ASP A 764 -37.00 -28.58 26.92
C ASP A 764 -35.54 -28.19 26.65
N VAL A 765 -35.24 -26.89 26.50
CA VAL A 765 -33.91 -26.34 26.24
C VAL A 765 -33.83 -24.89 26.72
N LEU A 766 -32.66 -24.45 27.16
CA LEU A 766 -32.34 -23.05 27.42
C LEU A 766 -31.46 -22.49 26.30
N ILE A 767 -31.84 -21.39 25.68
CA ILE A 767 -31.03 -20.64 24.72
C ILE A 767 -30.61 -19.34 25.39
N ALA A 768 -29.37 -19.32 25.86
CA ALA A 768 -28.70 -18.12 26.34
C ALA A 768 -28.21 -17.32 25.12
N CYS A 769 -28.54 -16.03 25.07
CA CYS A 769 -28.05 -15.11 24.06
C CYS A 769 -27.24 -14.01 24.77
N ALA A 770 -26.00 -13.77 24.34
CA ALA A 770 -25.16 -12.75 24.95
C ALA A 770 -24.11 -12.23 23.96
N PHE A 771 -23.58 -11.03 24.17
CA PHE A 771 -22.41 -10.58 23.42
C PHE A 771 -21.13 -11.31 23.85
N ASN A 772 -21.04 -11.72 25.12
CA ASN A 772 -19.89 -12.43 25.70
C ASN A 772 -20.33 -13.42 26.81
N TYR A 773 -19.57 -14.50 26.98
CA TYR A 773 -19.74 -15.50 28.05
C TYR A 773 -18.47 -15.60 28.90
N GLU A 774 -18.64 -15.88 30.19
CA GLU A 774 -17.56 -16.25 31.10
C GLU A 774 -16.99 -17.65 30.74
N ALA A 775 -15.68 -17.89 30.86
CA ALA A 775 -15.04 -19.16 30.46
C ALA A 775 -15.72 -20.40 31.09
N HIS A 776 -15.96 -20.40 32.40
CA HIS A 776 -16.69 -21.49 33.07
C HIS A 776 -18.19 -21.55 32.72
N ALA A 777 -18.77 -20.44 32.26
CA ALA A 777 -20.11 -20.43 31.70
C ALA A 777 -20.13 -21.09 30.32
N THR A 778 -19.02 -21.07 29.57
CA THR A 778 -18.87 -21.67 28.23
C THR A 778 -18.77 -23.20 28.25
N GLU A 779 -18.28 -23.81 29.32
CA GLU A 779 -18.28 -25.27 29.52
C GLU A 779 -19.64 -25.83 29.98
N PHE A 780 -20.51 -24.97 30.50
CA PHE A 780 -21.80 -25.37 31.04
C PHE A 780 -22.80 -25.73 29.93
N SER A 781 -22.89 -27.00 29.55
CA SER A 781 -23.72 -27.46 28.43
C SER A 781 -25.09 -28.00 28.83
N LYS A 782 -25.29 -28.36 30.11
CA LYS A 782 -26.56 -28.91 30.62
C LYS A 782 -26.71 -28.73 32.12
N LEU A 783 -27.96 -28.59 32.57
CA LEU A 783 -28.34 -28.69 33.97
C LEU A 783 -29.50 -29.68 34.12
N GLY A 784 -29.23 -30.84 34.73
CA GLY A 784 -30.23 -31.90 34.85
C GLY A 784 -30.71 -32.38 33.47
N ARG A 785 -32.00 -32.20 33.19
CA ARG A 785 -32.64 -32.54 31.90
C ARG A 785 -32.61 -31.41 30.85
N ILE A 786 -32.17 -30.21 31.22
CA ILE A 786 -32.21 -29.02 30.36
C ILE A 786 -30.83 -28.81 29.70
N PRO A 787 -30.69 -29.00 28.37
CA PRO A 787 -29.52 -28.54 27.61
C PRO A 787 -29.48 -27.01 27.55
N VAL A 788 -28.27 -26.44 27.58
CA VAL A 788 -28.03 -24.99 27.52
C VAL A 788 -27.26 -24.67 26.23
N LEU A 789 -27.93 -23.98 25.31
CA LEU A 789 -27.39 -23.49 24.05
C LEU A 789 -26.96 -22.03 24.21
N LYS A 790 -25.73 -21.71 23.83
CA LYS A 790 -25.18 -20.35 23.93
C LYS A 790 -25.07 -19.75 22.53
N ALA A 791 -25.80 -18.68 22.28
CA ALA A 791 -25.76 -17.92 21.04
C ALA A 791 -25.00 -16.61 21.29
N ARG A 792 -23.98 -16.31 20.49
CA ARG A 792 -23.31 -15.00 20.53
C ARG A 792 -24.07 -14.01 19.66
N MET A 793 -24.37 -12.85 20.21
CA MET A 793 -24.98 -11.75 19.50
C MET A 793 -23.93 -10.99 18.69
N ASN A 794 -24.24 -10.65 17.45
CA ASN A 794 -23.38 -9.75 16.66
C ASN A 794 -23.52 -8.30 17.16
N ALA A 795 -22.40 -7.58 17.31
CA ALA A 795 -22.33 -6.17 17.70
C ALA A 795 -23.17 -5.25 16.79
N ASP A 796 -23.45 -5.68 15.55
CA ASP A 796 -24.32 -4.97 14.58
C ASP A 796 -25.78 -4.84 15.06
N LEU A 797 -26.21 -5.58 16.08
CA LEU A 797 -27.54 -5.46 16.69
C LEU A 797 -27.82 -4.03 17.21
N HIS A 798 -26.78 -3.29 17.62
CA HIS A 798 -26.89 -1.90 18.04
C HIS A 798 -27.15 -0.90 16.90
N MET A 799 -26.97 -1.31 15.64
CA MET A 799 -27.19 -0.48 14.43
C MET A 799 -28.47 -0.85 13.66
N SER A 800 -29.34 -1.69 14.25
CA SER A 800 -30.43 -2.36 13.53
C SER A 800 -31.53 -1.42 12.99
N ASP A 801 -31.69 -0.20 13.53
CA ASP A 801 -32.65 0.80 13.02
C ASP A 801 -32.35 1.25 11.58
N ASP A 802 -31.07 1.22 11.17
CA ASP A 802 -30.60 1.64 9.83
C ASP A 802 -30.50 0.47 8.82
N LEU A 803 -30.75 -0.78 9.25
CA LEU A 803 -30.51 -2.01 8.48
C LEU A 803 -31.79 -2.72 7.99
N LYS A 804 -32.85 -1.97 7.67
CA LYS A 804 -34.18 -2.52 7.35
C LYS A 804 -34.29 -3.36 6.06
N SER A 805 -33.24 -3.50 5.24
CA SER A 805 -33.31 -4.18 3.93
C SER A 805 -32.39 -5.41 3.74
N THR A 806 -31.75 -5.93 4.79
CA THR A 806 -30.86 -7.10 4.66
C THR A 806 -31.58 -8.39 5.06
N ASN A 807 -31.20 -9.51 4.43
CA ASN A 807 -31.64 -10.85 4.85
C ASN A 807 -31.16 -11.08 6.29
N LYS A 808 -32.08 -10.97 7.26
CA LYS A 808 -31.88 -10.93 8.72
C LYS A 808 -31.37 -12.26 9.32
N ALA A 809 -30.74 -13.11 8.52
CA ALA A 809 -30.51 -14.51 8.83
C ALA A 809 -29.32 -14.73 9.82
N ASN A 810 -28.37 -13.80 9.97
CA ASN A 810 -27.06 -14.09 10.56
C ASN A 810 -26.71 -13.27 11.83
N LEU A 811 -27.69 -12.85 12.63
CA LEU A 811 -27.44 -12.01 13.81
C LEU A 811 -26.94 -12.78 15.04
N PHE A 812 -27.06 -14.12 15.04
CA PHE A 812 -26.74 -14.99 16.16
C PHE A 812 -25.91 -16.20 15.67
N VAL A 813 -24.63 -16.28 16.07
CA VAL A 813 -23.65 -17.30 15.62
C VAL A 813 -22.99 -17.98 16.83
N ILE A 814 -22.66 -19.26 16.69
CA ILE A 814 -22.01 -20.09 17.71
C ILE A 814 -20.55 -20.31 17.28
N PHE A 815 -19.58 -20.01 18.15
CA PHE A 815 -18.13 -20.09 17.86
C PHE A 815 -17.38 -20.84 18.98
N GLY A 816 -16.22 -21.43 18.69
CA GLY A 816 -15.33 -22.06 19.67
C GLY A 816 -13.92 -21.46 19.72
N GLU A 817 -13.20 -21.71 20.81
CA GLU A 817 -11.95 -21.06 21.19
C GLU A 817 -10.73 -21.64 20.44
N PRO A 818 -9.61 -20.90 20.33
CA PRO A 818 -8.36 -21.50 19.87
C PRO A 818 -7.87 -22.54 20.90
N ASP A 819 -7.67 -23.78 20.46
CA ASP A 819 -7.11 -24.86 21.27
C ASP A 819 -5.58 -24.74 21.29
N ILE A 820 -5.04 -24.45 22.47
CA ILE A 820 -3.65 -24.08 22.69
C ILE A 820 -3.08 -24.89 23.86
N THR A 821 -1.87 -25.42 23.68
CA THR A 821 -1.11 -26.11 24.72
C THR A 821 0.19 -25.36 25.02
N ILE A 822 0.43 -25.05 26.29
CA ILE A 822 1.70 -24.46 26.76
C ILE A 822 2.66 -25.60 27.11
N LEU A 823 3.83 -25.61 26.47
CA LEU A 823 4.86 -26.63 26.62
C LEU A 823 6.06 -26.04 27.38
N PRO A 824 6.35 -26.47 28.62
CA PRO A 824 7.55 -26.04 29.34
C PRO A 824 8.81 -26.68 28.75
N GLU A 825 9.89 -25.90 28.62
CA GLU A 825 11.20 -26.36 28.13
C GLU A 825 12.29 -26.24 29.21
N LYS A 826 13.45 -26.88 28.97
CA LYS A 826 14.64 -26.75 29.82
C LYS A 826 15.09 -25.29 29.90
N ASP A 827 15.74 -24.91 31.00
CA ASP A 827 16.23 -23.56 31.30
C ASP A 827 15.16 -22.47 31.54
N GLY A 828 13.92 -22.86 31.85
CA GLY A 828 12.86 -21.92 32.23
C GLY A 828 12.19 -21.19 31.05
N LYS A 829 12.37 -21.71 29.83
CA LYS A 829 11.72 -21.23 28.61
C LYS A 829 10.37 -21.92 28.37
N LEU A 830 9.54 -21.29 27.55
CA LEU A 830 8.19 -21.75 27.18
C LEU A 830 8.06 -21.88 25.66
N ARG A 831 7.26 -22.85 25.23
CA ARG A 831 6.73 -22.97 23.86
C ARG A 831 5.20 -23.04 23.91
N ILE A 832 4.58 -22.64 22.81
CA ILE A 832 3.13 -22.70 22.63
C ILE A 832 2.86 -23.56 21.41
N LYS A 833 1.96 -24.54 21.53
CA LYS A 833 1.46 -25.31 20.40
C LYS A 833 0.00 -24.95 20.16
N VAL A 834 -0.35 -24.61 18.91
CA VAL A 834 -1.74 -24.42 18.49
C VAL A 834 -2.23 -25.73 17.90
N ASN A 835 -3.22 -26.35 18.55
CA ASN A 835 -3.80 -27.61 18.09
C ASN A 835 -4.90 -27.39 17.06
N GLY A 836 -5.54 -26.21 17.07
CA GLY A 836 -6.69 -25.94 16.24
C GLY A 836 -7.54 -24.75 16.67
N VAL A 837 -8.73 -24.67 16.10
CA VAL A 837 -9.82 -23.83 16.59
C VAL A 837 -11.02 -24.73 16.84
N ASP A 838 -11.58 -24.67 18.04
CA ASP A 838 -12.73 -25.47 18.42
C ASP A 838 -13.98 -25.01 17.67
N VAL A 839 -14.77 -25.97 17.20
CA VAL A 839 -16.06 -25.73 16.55
C VAL A 839 -17.14 -26.49 17.32
N PHE A 840 -18.07 -25.77 17.94
CA PHE A 840 -19.17 -26.37 18.70
C PHE A 840 -20.29 -26.85 17.76
N HIS A 841 -20.75 -28.10 17.92
CA HIS A 841 -21.87 -28.72 17.20
C HIS A 841 -23.16 -28.72 18.06
N PRO A 842 -24.10 -27.78 17.86
CA PRO A 842 -25.28 -27.62 18.72
C PRO A 842 -26.33 -28.73 18.61
N GLN A 843 -26.35 -29.50 17.51
CA GLN A 843 -27.29 -30.62 17.36
C GLN A 843 -26.92 -31.82 18.23
N THR A 844 -25.63 -32.03 18.47
CA THR A 844 -25.11 -33.14 19.28
C THR A 844 -24.67 -32.69 20.67
N GLY A 845 -24.41 -31.38 20.85
CA GLY A 845 -23.82 -30.82 22.07
C GLY A 845 -22.32 -31.09 22.22
N GLU A 846 -21.64 -31.50 21.14
CA GLU A 846 -20.21 -31.85 21.14
C GLU A 846 -19.33 -30.71 20.58
N VAL A 847 -18.21 -30.43 21.24
CA VAL A 847 -17.14 -29.57 20.72
C VAL A 847 -16.22 -30.42 19.85
N ARG A 848 -15.94 -30.01 18.61
CA ARG A 848 -14.96 -30.65 17.74
C ARG A 848 -13.83 -29.67 17.43
N SER A 849 -12.62 -29.99 17.86
CA SER A 849 -11.40 -29.25 17.49
C SER A 849 -11.09 -29.51 16.01
N ASP A 850 -11.08 -28.45 15.20
CA ASP A 850 -10.58 -28.55 13.83
C ASP A 850 -9.05 -28.57 13.85
N GLY A 851 -8.40 -29.23 12.88
CA GLY A 851 -6.93 -29.34 12.87
C GLY A 851 -6.23 -28.00 12.54
N PRO A 852 -4.89 -27.92 12.67
CA PRO A 852 -4.12 -26.71 12.33
C PRO A 852 -4.24 -26.27 10.86
N GLU A 853 -4.73 -27.15 9.99
CA GLU A 853 -4.93 -26.90 8.55
C GLU A 853 -5.96 -25.79 8.25
N GLY A 854 -6.85 -25.47 9.20
CA GLY A 854 -7.82 -24.37 9.07
C GLY A 854 -7.24 -22.98 9.37
N ILE A 855 -5.98 -22.90 9.82
CA ILE A 855 -5.34 -21.67 10.29
C ILE A 855 -4.53 -21.04 9.17
N ALA A 856 -4.84 -19.79 8.83
CA ALA A 856 -4.06 -19.03 7.86
C ALA A 856 -2.75 -18.53 8.47
N CYS A 857 -2.84 -17.89 9.63
CA CYS A 857 -1.69 -17.42 10.40
C CYS A 857 -2.05 -17.26 11.88
N TRP A 858 -1.02 -17.26 12.72
CA TRP A 858 -1.18 -17.02 14.14
C TRP A 858 0.01 -16.22 14.70
N PHE A 859 -0.28 -15.42 15.73
CA PHE A 859 0.63 -14.46 16.35
C PHE A 859 0.72 -14.68 17.85
N ILE A 860 1.87 -14.33 18.42
CA ILE A 860 2.09 -14.41 19.87
C ILE A 860 2.68 -13.09 20.37
N ASP A 861 2.08 -12.56 21.43
CA ASP A 861 2.72 -11.59 22.31
C ASP A 861 3.29 -12.33 23.51
N THR A 862 4.62 -12.45 23.55
CA THR A 862 5.33 -13.24 24.56
C THR A 862 5.44 -12.54 25.91
N ASP A 863 5.06 -11.26 26.02
CA ASP A 863 5.06 -10.49 27.27
C ASP A 863 3.97 -9.43 27.17
N TYR A 864 2.73 -9.94 27.20
CA TYR A 864 1.52 -9.14 27.01
C TYR A 864 1.32 -8.24 28.22
N ASN A 865 1.18 -6.94 27.96
CA ASN A 865 1.14 -5.90 29.00
C ASN A 865 -0.27 -5.40 29.33
N GLU A 866 -1.31 -6.01 28.76
CA GLU A 866 -2.72 -5.57 28.86
C GLU A 866 -3.02 -4.20 28.23
N GLU A 867 -2.01 -3.54 27.67
CA GLU A 867 -2.18 -2.24 27.02
C GLU A 867 -2.40 -2.41 25.53
N SER A 868 -1.61 -3.26 24.86
CA SER A 868 -1.78 -3.52 23.42
C SER A 868 -1.14 -4.83 23.02
N PHE A 869 -1.73 -5.51 22.05
CA PHE A 869 -1.15 -6.72 21.47
C PHE A 869 0.04 -6.39 20.53
N PHE A 870 1.25 -6.78 20.94
CA PHE A 870 2.45 -6.68 20.12
C PHE A 870 2.73 -8.01 19.41
N VAL A 871 2.80 -7.99 18.08
CA VAL A 871 3.18 -9.17 17.31
C VAL A 871 4.69 -9.41 17.49
N ARG A 872 5.06 -10.24 18.47
CA ARG A 872 6.46 -10.60 18.76
C ARG A 872 6.90 -11.84 18.00
N HIS A 873 6.02 -12.85 17.90
CA HIS A 873 6.20 -13.99 17.01
C HIS A 873 5.06 -14.05 15.99
N ALA A 874 5.37 -14.51 14.78
CA ALA A 874 4.40 -14.71 13.71
C ALA A 874 4.65 -16.02 12.95
N TYR A 875 3.57 -16.75 12.70
CA TYR A 875 3.61 -18.06 12.06
C TYR A 875 2.52 -18.18 10.99
N PHE A 876 2.82 -18.88 9.90
CA PHE A 876 2.00 -18.98 8.70
C PHE A 876 1.81 -20.46 8.36
N LEU A 877 0.62 -20.99 8.64
CA LEU A 877 0.27 -22.40 8.39
C LEU A 877 -0.47 -22.58 7.05
N GLY A 878 -0.92 -21.48 6.44
CA GLY A 878 -1.65 -21.49 5.18
C GLY A 878 -0.79 -21.85 3.95
N ALA A 879 -1.47 -22.13 2.83
CA ALA A 879 -0.85 -22.61 1.59
C ALA A 879 0.14 -21.65 0.89
N ASN A 880 0.34 -20.43 1.39
CA ASN A 880 1.24 -19.43 0.78
C ASN A 880 2.23 -18.87 1.82
N ASP A 881 3.53 -19.00 1.55
CA ASP A 881 4.60 -18.43 2.35
C ASP A 881 4.82 -16.94 1.98
N PRO A 882 4.43 -15.97 2.85
CA PRO A 882 4.57 -14.55 2.58
C PRO A 882 6.04 -14.08 2.54
N TYR A 883 6.98 -14.84 3.11
CA TYR A 883 8.39 -14.47 3.20
C TYR A 883 9.25 -15.01 2.06
N THR A 884 8.67 -15.69 1.06
CA THR A 884 9.40 -16.31 -0.06
C THR A 884 10.43 -15.36 -0.71
N ALA A 885 10.06 -14.09 -0.93
CA ALA A 885 10.94 -13.08 -1.52
C ALA A 885 12.12 -12.70 -0.60
N LEU A 886 11.86 -12.59 0.70
CA LEU A 886 12.88 -12.31 1.73
C LEU A 886 13.80 -13.51 1.94
N LYS A 887 13.25 -14.73 2.03
CA LYS A 887 14.00 -16.00 2.12
C LYS A 887 15.00 -16.15 0.98
N THR A 888 14.58 -15.86 -0.24
CA THR A 888 15.47 -15.90 -1.42
C THR A 888 16.62 -14.89 -1.32
N THR A 889 16.37 -13.72 -0.73
CA THR A 889 17.30 -12.59 -0.68
C THR A 889 18.33 -12.71 0.42
N LEU A 890 17.87 -13.16 1.59
CA LEU A 890 18.63 -13.30 2.83
C LEU A 890 19.09 -14.76 3.04
N LYS A 891 19.08 -15.58 1.99
CA LYS A 891 19.51 -17.00 2.05
C LYS A 891 20.96 -17.16 2.51
N ALA A 892 21.80 -16.13 2.32
CA ALA A 892 23.19 -16.14 2.76
C ALA A 892 23.34 -15.72 4.22
N GLU A 893 22.33 -15.07 4.80
CA GLU A 893 22.36 -14.45 6.11
C GLU A 893 21.48 -15.17 7.16
N ILE A 894 20.40 -15.85 6.73
CA ILE A 894 19.46 -16.58 7.58
C ILE A 894 19.40 -18.03 7.11
N ASN A 895 19.55 -18.97 8.05
CA ASN A 895 19.52 -20.40 7.76
C ASN A 895 18.12 -20.84 7.27
N GLU A 896 18.08 -21.77 6.32
CA GLU A 896 16.85 -22.37 5.79
C GLU A 896 15.99 -23.02 6.90
N GLU A 897 16.63 -23.59 7.93
CA GLU A 897 15.93 -24.12 9.09
C GLU A 897 15.27 -23.04 9.95
N ALA A 898 15.88 -21.85 10.09
CA ALA A 898 15.29 -20.73 10.82
C ALA A 898 14.03 -20.23 10.10
N TRP A 899 14.06 -20.15 8.76
CA TRP A 899 12.88 -19.86 7.96
C TRP A 899 11.78 -20.93 8.07
N ALA A 900 12.16 -22.20 8.19
CA ALA A 900 11.19 -23.30 8.34
C ALA A 900 10.38 -23.20 9.64
N THR A 901 10.91 -22.56 10.69
CA THR A 901 10.19 -22.37 11.96
C THR A 901 8.95 -21.48 11.83
N LEU A 902 8.88 -20.60 10.83
CA LEU A 902 7.72 -19.72 10.62
C LEU A 902 6.50 -20.50 10.10
N ASN A 903 6.69 -21.70 9.54
CA ASN A 903 5.62 -22.55 9.03
C ASN A 903 5.41 -23.74 9.99
N SER A 904 5.20 -23.45 11.28
CA SER A 904 4.98 -24.46 12.33
C SER A 904 3.75 -24.14 13.17
N ASP A 905 3.11 -25.20 13.66
CA ASP A 905 2.02 -25.19 14.64
C ASP A 905 2.56 -25.00 16.08
N THR A 906 3.88 -25.11 16.25
CA THR A 906 4.57 -24.96 17.52
C THR A 906 5.50 -23.75 17.48
N SER A 907 5.38 -22.88 18.47
CA SER A 907 6.21 -21.69 18.57
C SER A 907 7.66 -22.01 18.92
N ARG A 908 8.52 -21.06 18.56
CA ARG A 908 9.89 -20.98 19.07
C ARG A 908 9.89 -20.69 20.56
N ALA A 909 10.92 -21.18 21.25
CA ALA A 909 11.10 -21.02 22.68
C ALA A 909 11.33 -19.56 23.07
N PHE A 910 10.65 -19.07 24.10
CA PHE A 910 10.85 -17.72 24.64
C PHE A 910 10.93 -17.76 26.17
N ASP A 911 11.56 -16.74 26.75
CA ASP A 911 11.70 -16.60 28.20
C ASP A 911 10.34 -16.33 28.86
N LYS A 912 10.17 -16.71 30.13
CA LYS A 912 8.94 -16.38 30.89
C LYS A 912 8.67 -14.86 30.86
N PRO A 913 7.42 -14.44 30.58
CA PRO A 913 7.06 -13.03 30.52
C PRO A 913 7.34 -12.32 31.84
N LYS A 914 7.82 -11.06 31.78
CA LYS A 914 7.98 -10.22 32.97
C LYS A 914 6.63 -9.75 33.52
N SER A 915 5.65 -9.56 32.63
CA SER A 915 4.26 -9.27 32.98
C SER A 915 3.54 -10.47 33.61
N GLY A 916 4.10 -11.69 33.45
CA GLY A 916 3.44 -12.94 33.84
C GLY A 916 2.30 -13.36 32.89
N ARG A 917 2.13 -12.71 31.73
CA ARG A 917 1.05 -13.00 30.77
C ARG A 917 1.57 -13.13 29.34
N ILE A 918 0.93 -13.99 28.57
CA ILE A 918 1.13 -14.17 27.12
C ILE A 918 -0.21 -14.03 26.40
N ALA A 919 -0.22 -13.58 25.16
CA ALA A 919 -1.42 -13.54 24.33
C ALA A 919 -1.18 -14.26 23.01
N VAL A 920 -2.14 -15.07 22.59
CA VAL A 920 -2.08 -15.83 21.34
C VAL A 920 -3.29 -15.46 20.48
N LYS A 921 -3.03 -15.06 19.25
CA LYS A 921 -4.05 -14.68 18.28
C LYS A 921 -3.99 -15.60 17.07
N VAL A 922 -5.12 -16.20 16.71
CA VAL A 922 -5.26 -17.14 15.59
C VAL A 922 -6.21 -16.53 14.56
N ILE A 923 -5.82 -16.58 13.29
CA ILE A 923 -6.58 -16.05 12.17
C ILE A 923 -6.86 -17.19 11.19
N ASN A 924 -8.13 -17.44 10.92
CA ASN A 924 -8.56 -18.48 9.99
C ASN A 924 -8.47 -18.00 8.52
N HIS A 925 -8.69 -18.90 7.57
CA HIS A 925 -8.71 -18.57 6.14
C HIS A 925 -9.82 -17.61 5.70
N LEU A 926 -10.83 -17.41 6.54
CA LEU A 926 -11.98 -16.52 6.32
C LEU A 926 -11.75 -15.11 6.88
N GLY A 927 -10.60 -14.85 7.50
CA GLY A 927 -10.27 -13.57 8.13
C GLY A 927 -10.92 -13.37 9.50
N ASP A 928 -11.52 -14.41 10.09
CA ASP A 928 -11.95 -14.37 11.49
C ASP A 928 -10.72 -14.44 12.38
N GLU A 929 -10.71 -13.58 13.38
CA GLU A 929 -9.61 -13.48 14.34
C GLU A 929 -10.14 -13.83 15.73
N VAL A 930 -9.48 -14.78 16.38
CA VAL A 930 -9.72 -15.13 17.79
C VAL A 930 -8.44 -14.96 18.57
N MET A 931 -8.54 -14.46 19.79
CA MET A 931 -7.40 -14.29 20.68
C MET A 931 -7.72 -14.91 22.03
N LYS A 932 -6.71 -15.51 22.67
CA LYS A 932 -6.75 -16.04 24.03
C LYS A 932 -5.51 -15.56 24.78
N VAL A 933 -5.70 -15.08 26.01
CA VAL A 933 -4.63 -14.56 26.87
C VAL A 933 -4.42 -15.55 28.00
N PHE A 934 -3.18 -15.95 28.24
CA PHE A 934 -2.80 -16.90 29.28
C PHE A 934 -1.91 -16.24 30.33
N ARG A 935 -2.04 -16.64 31.58
CA ARG A 935 -1.05 -16.34 32.63
C ARG A 935 -0.02 -17.45 32.71
N VAL A 936 1.25 -17.07 32.81
CA VAL A 936 2.35 -18.00 32.99
C VAL A 936 3.18 -17.57 34.19
N GLY A 937 3.07 -18.32 35.28
CA GLY A 937 3.70 -18.03 36.57
C GLY A 937 4.21 -19.29 37.23
#